data_AF-A0A3N5H164-F1
#
_entry.id   AF-A0A3N5H164-F1
#
_cell.length_a   1.000
_cell.length_b   1.000
_cell.length_c   1.000
_cell.angle_alpha   90.00
_cell.angle_beta   90.00
_cell.angle_gamma   90.00
#
_symmetry.space_group_name_H-M   'P 1'
#
loop_
_entity.id
_entity.type
_entity.pdbx_description
1 polymer ?
#
loop_
_entity_poly.entity_id
_entity_poly.type
_entity_poly.pdbx_seq_one_letter_code
_entity_poly.pdbx_strand_id
1 'polypeptide(L)'
;MPSGQEHGGVESNPRRRRRLQQGHSVRLKQIKLAGFKSFVDPTAFDVPGQLVGVVGPNGCGKSNIIDAVRWVLGESKASELRGESMQDVIFSGSSERKPAARASVELVFDNSLGRIAGSWSQYAEISVKRVLTRDGQSTYFINNQPVRRRDVHDMFLGTGLGPRAYAIIGQGMISRIIEARPEDLRVFLEEAAGVSKYKERRRETENRLADTRENLTRVEDILRELDAQIEKLARQAEVAQQYRDLEAERERKQRMLWLVRRDEAETEQLRLARLAGEAVLAVEARLAEQRAIEAELETIRNAHYEAGDAMHAAQGRYYDGNAEVSRIESEIRIVSETQGQLRERLDGVEQQALRAQTQQDHARSDRNSARTRLAEARVRADELAAQVAAHADEVPSLEARARDARVRVEAARAEVAQTRQAIEVCALHERKAAEGLDGASRRRERLQAEAGELQAFRPEELTRALEALAAAEDADRLTTERLAGIEATWNQLESQRQPSQQALREAESRLTLIEARITALRQLQERVESQAKVQPWLARHGLDRLSRLYQKLHIEGGWETAIESVLRERVNALEVGRLDHVAGLVADAPPSKVGFFAASPAGGAVLAAPGLRPLLSVVQTGEAGIQSLLSDWLAGYYVADSLDAAMAQRASLPPGAQFVVAAGHLVGRQSVLMYAADSEQEGVLARLHELENLTREQCVQQLMVDDARARAARVEAGASEQLAALMALRDEHNRALKQLAALRLDAQRLEQERARITESRERIDGELEELAAQIEGFQSTITSETGRFEHLDAELGERQQRAEDLQLALEQAERELSGRRDALRQQEREAQEASFAVRAIEADIERLEALLAQGQAMAEQAAAERTGLLE
;
A
#
# COMPACT_ATOMS: atom_id res chain seq x y z
N MET A 1 -4.71 55.54 51.85
CA MET A 1 -3.93 56.80 51.82
C MET A 1 -2.97 56.71 50.64
N PRO A 2 -2.87 57.71 49.74
CA PRO A 2 -3.59 58.99 49.64
C PRO A 2 -4.59 58.96 48.45
N SER A 3 -5.85 59.43 48.53
CA SER A 3 -6.40 60.77 48.78
C SER A 3 -6.13 61.79 47.67
N GLY A 4 -7.19 62.19 46.96
CA GLY A 4 -7.20 63.29 46.00
C GLY A 4 -8.61 63.56 45.48
N GLN A 5 -9.49 64.09 46.34
CA GLN A 5 -10.73 64.77 45.94
C GLN A 5 -10.39 66.15 45.39
N GLU A 6 -11.01 66.56 44.29
CA GLU A 6 -11.39 67.96 44.08
C GLU A 6 -12.79 68.03 43.44
N HIS A 7 -13.76 68.51 44.23
CA HIS A 7 -15.01 69.08 43.76
C HIS A 7 -14.76 70.56 43.44
N GLY A 8 -15.02 70.96 42.20
CA GLY A 8 -15.02 72.36 41.75
C GLY A 8 -16.40 72.72 41.21
N GLY A 9 -16.99 73.78 41.79
CA GLY A 9 -18.39 74.16 41.66
C GLY A 9 -18.85 74.59 40.26
N VAL A 10 -20.15 74.39 40.04
CA VAL A 10 -20.92 74.84 38.89
C VAL A 10 -21.24 76.33 39.06
N GLU A 11 -20.57 77.20 38.30
CA GLU A 11 -21.00 78.58 38.09
C GLU A 11 -21.71 78.71 36.73
N SER A 12 -23.03 78.90 36.79
CA SER A 12 -23.93 79.03 35.66
C SER A 12 -23.74 80.39 34.96
N ASN A 13 -22.84 80.43 33.96
CA ASN A 13 -22.64 81.61 33.13
C ASN A 13 -23.86 81.87 32.20
N PRO A 14 -24.53 83.04 32.26
CA PRO A 14 -25.69 83.39 31.43
C PRO A 14 -25.39 83.43 29.93
N ARG A 15 -24.11 83.43 29.54
CA ARG A 15 -23.67 83.30 28.14
C ARG A 15 -23.98 81.93 27.53
N ARG A 16 -24.21 80.88 28.33
CA ARG A 16 -24.61 79.55 27.83
C ARG A 16 -26.03 79.55 27.22
N ARG A 17 -26.96 80.37 27.71
CA ARG A 17 -28.32 80.43 27.13
C ARG A 17 -28.36 81.05 25.73
N ARG A 18 -27.43 81.96 25.39
CA ARG A 18 -27.30 82.48 24.01
C ARG A 18 -26.49 81.57 23.08
N ARG A 19 -25.62 80.71 23.60
CA ARG A 19 -24.92 79.67 22.79
C ARG A 19 -25.79 78.46 22.45
N LEU A 20 -26.90 78.25 23.17
CA LEU A 20 -27.82 77.14 22.91
C LEU A 20 -28.84 77.42 21.79
N GLN A 21 -28.80 78.59 21.14
CA GLN A 21 -29.66 78.94 19.99
C GLN A 21 -28.94 79.04 18.64
N GLN A 22 -27.63 78.76 18.57
CA GLN A 22 -26.96 78.52 17.29
C GLN A 22 -26.66 77.03 17.17
N GLY A 23 -27.71 76.26 16.89
CA GLY A 23 -27.62 74.84 16.60
C GLY A 23 -26.72 74.62 15.39
N HIS A 24 -25.60 73.94 15.60
CA HIS A 24 -24.68 73.51 14.55
C HIS A 24 -25.31 72.30 13.86
N SER A 25 -26.24 72.54 12.93
CA SER A 25 -27.03 71.48 12.29
C SER A 25 -26.76 71.39 10.80
N VAL A 26 -26.56 70.17 10.31
CA VAL A 26 -26.75 69.83 8.89
C VAL A 26 -28.17 70.22 8.52
N ARG A 27 -28.33 71.00 7.45
CA ARG A 27 -29.63 71.57 7.09
C ARG A 27 -30.06 71.08 5.72
N LEU A 28 -31.29 70.58 5.61
CA LEU A 28 -31.88 70.27 4.31
C LEU A 28 -32.17 71.58 3.56
N LYS A 29 -31.53 71.75 2.40
CA LYS A 29 -31.61 72.95 1.56
C LYS A 29 -32.62 72.76 0.43
N GLN A 30 -32.63 71.59 -0.20
CA GLN A 30 -33.49 71.30 -1.35
C GLN A 30 -33.88 69.81 -1.40
N ILE A 31 -35.09 69.53 -1.88
CA ILE A 31 -35.61 68.18 -2.16
C ILE A 31 -35.98 68.13 -3.64
N LYS A 32 -35.37 67.21 -4.41
CA LYS A 32 -35.69 66.99 -5.83
C LYS A 32 -36.32 65.60 -5.99
N LEU A 33 -37.50 65.55 -6.60
CA LEU A 33 -38.28 64.33 -6.83
C LEU A 33 -38.52 64.14 -8.32
N ALA A 34 -38.39 62.92 -8.83
CA ALA A 34 -38.83 62.58 -10.18
C ALA A 34 -39.32 61.13 -10.24
N GLY A 35 -40.47 60.89 -10.87
CA GLY A 35 -41.08 59.57 -10.97
C GLY A 35 -41.46 58.91 -9.64
N PHE A 36 -41.55 59.68 -8.55
CA PHE A 36 -41.76 59.20 -7.18
C PHE A 36 -43.22 59.40 -6.75
N LYS A 37 -43.98 58.31 -6.59
CA LYS A 37 -45.41 58.32 -6.25
C LYS A 37 -46.19 59.35 -7.07
N SER A 38 -46.81 60.34 -6.44
CA SER A 38 -47.60 61.39 -7.09
C SER A 38 -46.77 62.40 -7.91
N PHE A 39 -45.44 62.39 -7.82
CA PHE A 39 -44.54 63.33 -8.49
C PHE A 39 -43.95 62.70 -9.75
N VAL A 40 -44.69 62.82 -10.86
CA VAL A 40 -44.30 62.26 -12.17
C VAL A 40 -43.17 63.07 -12.78
N ASP A 41 -43.36 64.39 -12.90
CA ASP A 41 -42.39 65.30 -13.50
C ASP A 41 -41.30 65.70 -12.47
N PRO A 42 -40.06 65.96 -12.92
CA PRO A 42 -39.01 66.47 -12.05
C PRO A 42 -39.46 67.74 -11.31
N THR A 43 -39.60 67.64 -9.99
CA THR A 43 -40.08 68.71 -9.12
C THR A 43 -39.03 68.97 -8.04
N ALA A 44 -38.67 70.24 -7.85
CA ALA A 44 -37.73 70.67 -6.82
C ALA A 44 -38.43 71.57 -5.79
N PHE A 45 -38.21 71.29 -4.51
CA PHE A 45 -38.72 72.07 -3.38
C PHE A 45 -37.53 72.67 -2.62
N ASP A 46 -37.49 73.99 -2.53
CA ASP A 46 -36.51 74.69 -1.71
C ASP A 46 -37.02 74.81 -0.27
N VAL A 47 -36.10 74.66 0.70
CA VAL A 47 -36.40 74.70 2.15
C VAL A 47 -35.69 75.92 2.77
N PRO A 48 -36.18 77.15 2.53
CA PRO A 48 -35.44 78.39 2.82
C PRO A 48 -35.41 78.79 4.30
N GLY A 49 -36.27 78.20 5.15
CA GLY A 49 -36.36 78.51 6.59
C GLY A 49 -36.03 77.33 7.54
N GLN A 50 -35.94 77.61 8.84
CA GLN A 50 -35.86 76.58 9.90
C GLN A 50 -37.23 75.93 10.17
N LEU A 51 -38.31 76.65 9.88
CA LEU A 51 -39.69 76.18 9.94
C LEU A 51 -40.29 76.34 8.54
N VAL A 52 -40.78 75.24 7.96
CA VAL A 52 -41.42 75.23 6.65
C VAL A 52 -42.76 74.51 6.76
N GLY A 53 -43.83 75.19 6.39
CA GLY A 53 -45.18 74.63 6.35
C GLY A 53 -45.51 74.15 4.94
N VAL A 54 -45.86 72.86 4.80
CA VAL A 54 -46.34 72.29 3.53
C VAL A 54 -47.86 72.15 3.61
N VAL A 55 -48.58 72.99 2.85
CA VAL A 55 -50.06 73.03 2.84
C VAL A 55 -50.60 72.65 1.47
N GLY A 56 -51.85 72.17 1.43
CA GLY A 56 -52.54 71.77 0.20
C GLY A 56 -53.80 70.96 0.48
N PRO A 57 -54.62 70.63 -0.53
CA PRO A 57 -55.82 69.81 -0.37
C PRO A 57 -55.49 68.37 0.07
N ASN A 58 -56.48 67.61 0.56
CA ASN A 58 -56.28 66.18 0.82
C ASN A 58 -56.03 65.46 -0.51
N GLY A 59 -55.04 64.55 -0.52
CA GLY A 59 -54.66 63.80 -1.73
C GLY A 59 -53.61 64.48 -2.63
N CYS A 60 -53.17 65.71 -2.35
CA CYS A 60 -52.19 66.41 -3.20
C CYS A 60 -50.72 65.97 -2.99
N GLY A 61 -50.46 64.82 -2.37
CA GLY A 61 -49.11 64.27 -2.22
C GLY A 61 -48.26 64.81 -1.06
N LYS A 62 -48.84 65.56 -0.10
CA LYS A 62 -48.09 66.11 1.07
C LYS A 62 -47.31 65.05 1.86
N SER A 63 -47.95 63.93 2.18
CA SER A 63 -47.31 62.84 2.91
C SER A 63 -46.19 62.14 2.11
N ASN A 64 -46.28 62.17 0.77
CA ASN A 64 -45.27 61.55 -0.10
C ASN A 64 -43.92 62.28 -0.04
N ILE A 65 -43.91 63.56 0.35
CA ILE A 65 -42.66 64.31 0.55
C ILE A 65 -41.86 63.74 1.74
N ILE A 66 -42.55 63.39 2.84
CA ILE A 66 -41.91 62.76 4.00
C ILE A 66 -41.43 61.35 3.64
N ASP A 67 -42.23 60.59 2.89
CA ASP A 67 -41.85 59.26 2.43
C ASP A 67 -40.60 59.30 1.53
N ALA A 68 -40.48 60.32 0.67
CA ALA A 68 -39.31 60.53 -0.17
C ALA A 68 -38.03 60.76 0.66
N VAL A 69 -38.12 61.59 1.71
CA VAL A 69 -36.99 61.86 2.61
C VAL A 69 -36.55 60.57 3.34
N ARG A 70 -37.50 59.81 3.90
CA ARG A 70 -37.22 58.53 4.58
C ARG A 70 -36.59 57.50 3.64
N TRP A 71 -37.09 57.45 2.41
CA TRP A 71 -36.61 56.52 1.40
C TRP A 71 -35.15 56.78 1.03
N VAL A 72 -34.72 58.03 0.87
CA VAL A 72 -33.31 58.36 0.60
C VAL A 72 -32.40 58.11 1.80
N LEU A 73 -32.88 58.34 3.03
CA LEU A 73 -32.09 58.13 4.25
C LEU A 73 -31.92 56.66 4.64
N GLY A 74 -32.45 55.73 3.85
CA GLY A 74 -32.11 54.31 3.97
C GLY A 74 -33.23 53.40 4.46
N GLU A 75 -34.48 53.86 4.55
CA GLU A 75 -35.61 52.99 4.89
C GLU A 75 -35.79 51.90 3.81
N SER A 76 -35.91 50.65 4.27
CA SER A 76 -36.00 49.45 3.43
C SER A 76 -37.30 48.68 3.59
N LYS A 77 -38.14 49.04 4.57
CA LYS A 77 -39.47 48.45 4.75
C LYS A 77 -40.48 49.22 3.90
N ALA A 78 -41.10 48.55 2.93
CA ALA A 78 -42.14 49.12 2.08
C ALA A 78 -43.35 49.62 2.89
N SER A 79 -43.70 48.92 3.98
CA SER A 79 -44.81 49.29 4.87
C SER A 79 -44.65 50.66 5.52
N GLU A 80 -43.43 51.06 5.87
CA GLU A 80 -43.13 52.38 6.47
C GLU A 80 -43.16 53.51 5.43
N LEU A 81 -43.11 53.16 4.15
CA LEU A 81 -43.26 54.06 3.00
C LEU A 81 -44.68 54.01 2.41
N ARG A 82 -45.65 53.42 3.13
CA ARG A 82 -47.06 53.31 2.68
C ARG A 82 -47.19 52.62 1.31
N GLY A 83 -46.43 51.55 1.09
CA GLY A 83 -46.52 50.64 -0.06
C GLY A 83 -46.44 49.18 0.38
N GLU A 84 -46.84 48.25 -0.50
CA GLU A 84 -46.74 46.80 -0.26
C GLU A 84 -45.38 46.27 -0.70
N SER A 85 -44.85 46.82 -1.80
CA SER A 85 -43.53 46.55 -2.36
C SER A 85 -42.67 47.81 -2.43
N MET A 86 -41.35 47.65 -2.39
CA MET A 86 -40.42 48.78 -2.60
C MET A 86 -40.55 49.38 -4.00
N GLN A 87 -41.12 48.65 -4.96
CA GLN A 87 -41.40 49.15 -6.31
C GLN A 87 -42.58 50.13 -6.35
N ASP A 88 -43.44 50.15 -5.33
CA ASP A 88 -44.63 51.03 -5.24
C ASP A 88 -44.27 52.49 -4.99
N VAL A 89 -42.99 52.78 -4.76
CA VAL A 89 -42.47 54.16 -4.74
C VAL A 89 -42.38 54.76 -6.15
N ILE A 90 -42.38 53.93 -7.19
CA ILE A 90 -42.36 54.36 -8.60
C ILE A 90 -43.79 54.68 -9.03
N PHE A 91 -43.99 55.81 -9.70
CA PHE A 91 -45.30 56.16 -10.23
C PHE A 91 -45.88 55.06 -11.14
N SER A 92 -47.01 54.49 -10.73
CA SER A 92 -47.65 53.35 -11.37
C SER A 92 -48.48 53.70 -12.61
N GLY A 93 -48.66 54.99 -12.92
CA GLY A 93 -49.48 55.47 -14.03
C GLY A 93 -50.83 56.06 -13.58
N SER A 94 -51.45 56.86 -14.43
CA SER A 94 -52.81 57.37 -14.25
C SER A 94 -53.57 57.33 -15.58
N SER A 95 -54.88 57.58 -15.59
CA SER A 95 -55.71 57.58 -16.81
C SER A 95 -55.18 58.49 -17.92
N GLU A 96 -54.44 59.56 -17.58
CA GLU A 96 -53.87 60.52 -18.54
C GLU A 96 -52.35 60.38 -18.72
N ARG A 97 -51.65 59.59 -17.89
CA ARG A 97 -50.17 59.54 -17.89
C ARG A 97 -49.60 58.13 -17.78
N LYS A 98 -48.59 57.85 -18.61
CA LYS A 98 -47.86 56.57 -18.62
C LYS A 98 -47.12 56.34 -17.29
N PRO A 99 -46.94 55.07 -16.88
CA PRO A 99 -46.15 54.73 -15.70
C PRO A 99 -44.68 55.13 -15.84
N ALA A 100 -44.04 55.54 -14.75
CA ALA A 100 -42.62 55.86 -14.74
C ALA A 100 -41.76 54.58 -14.73
N ALA A 101 -40.63 54.60 -15.45
CA ALA A 101 -39.66 53.49 -15.48
C ALA A 101 -38.72 53.47 -14.27
N ARG A 102 -38.50 54.63 -13.65
CA ARG A 102 -37.65 54.80 -12.46
C ARG A 102 -38.18 55.90 -11.56
N ALA A 103 -37.90 55.78 -10.26
CA ALA A 103 -38.04 56.87 -9.30
C ALA A 103 -36.65 57.35 -8.87
N SER A 104 -36.48 58.66 -8.75
CA SER A 104 -35.29 59.26 -8.15
C SER A 104 -35.66 60.36 -7.18
N VAL A 105 -35.03 60.33 -6.02
CA VAL A 105 -35.15 61.37 -5.00
C VAL A 105 -33.74 61.81 -4.63
N GLU A 106 -33.51 63.11 -4.63
CA GLU A 106 -32.25 63.72 -4.22
C GLU A 106 -32.51 64.75 -3.11
N LEU A 107 -31.78 64.61 -2.01
CA LEU A 107 -31.79 65.51 -0.87
C LEU A 107 -30.48 66.28 -0.86
N VAL A 108 -30.55 67.60 -0.86
CA VAL A 108 -29.37 68.47 -0.81
C VAL A 108 -29.26 69.04 0.59
N PHE A 109 -28.14 68.77 1.26
CA PHE A 109 -27.84 69.22 2.61
C PHE A 109 -26.74 70.28 2.60
N ASP A 110 -26.94 71.35 3.35
CA ASP A 110 -25.90 72.30 3.73
C ASP A 110 -25.12 71.74 4.93
N ASN A 111 -23.82 71.53 4.72
CA ASN A 111 -22.83 71.05 5.69
C ASN A 111 -21.72 72.09 5.90
N SER A 112 -21.98 73.39 5.68
CA SER A 112 -21.04 74.50 5.90
C SER A 112 -20.39 74.54 7.30
N LEU A 113 -21.01 73.90 8.29
CA LEU A 113 -20.53 73.80 9.66
C LEU A 113 -19.85 72.45 10.01
N GLY A 114 -19.69 71.54 9.03
CA GLY A 114 -18.79 70.38 9.12
C GLY A 114 -19.20 69.24 10.09
N ARG A 115 -20.49 68.98 10.29
CA ARG A 115 -20.98 67.99 11.27
C ARG A 115 -21.02 66.55 10.73
N ILE A 116 -21.10 66.36 9.42
CA ILE A 116 -21.02 65.04 8.81
C ILE A 116 -19.56 64.56 8.88
N ALA A 117 -19.33 63.44 9.57
CA ALA A 117 -18.00 62.89 9.78
C ALA A 117 -17.52 62.05 8.58
N GLY A 118 -16.20 61.92 8.42
CA GLY A 118 -15.57 61.07 7.41
C GLY A 118 -15.08 61.82 6.17
N SER A 119 -14.85 61.09 5.08
CA SER A 119 -14.29 61.59 3.81
C SER A 119 -15.14 62.70 3.15
N TRP A 120 -16.40 62.85 3.57
CA TRP A 120 -17.35 63.82 3.02
C TRP A 120 -17.44 65.14 3.82
N SER A 121 -16.73 65.25 4.95
CA SER A 121 -16.70 66.45 5.80
C SER A 121 -16.18 67.71 5.10
N GLN A 122 -15.37 67.53 4.04
CA GLN A 122 -14.72 68.62 3.29
C GLN A 122 -15.71 69.38 2.38
N TYR A 123 -16.88 68.81 2.11
CA TYR A 123 -17.88 69.42 1.24
C TYR A 123 -18.85 70.29 2.04
N ALA A 124 -18.98 71.56 1.64
CA ALA A 124 -19.92 72.51 2.22
C ALA A 124 -21.38 72.20 1.87
N GLU A 125 -21.61 71.48 0.76
CA GLU A 125 -22.92 71.00 0.33
C GLU A 125 -22.81 69.52 -0.04
N ILE A 126 -23.77 68.71 0.41
CA ILE A 126 -23.78 67.26 0.20
C ILE A 126 -25.14 66.88 -0.39
N SER A 127 -25.15 66.33 -1.61
CA SER A 127 -26.34 65.75 -2.21
C SER A 127 -26.37 64.24 -2.00
N VAL A 128 -27.49 63.72 -1.49
CA VAL A 128 -27.74 62.29 -1.32
C VAL A 128 -28.90 61.92 -2.20
N LYS A 129 -28.67 61.03 -3.16
CA LYS A 129 -29.65 60.64 -4.16
C LYS A 129 -29.85 59.13 -4.14
N ARG A 130 -31.11 58.69 -4.20
CA ARG A 130 -31.48 57.29 -4.37
C ARG A 130 -32.27 57.15 -5.67
N VAL A 131 -31.91 56.15 -6.46
CA VAL A 131 -32.60 55.80 -7.72
C VAL A 131 -33.04 54.34 -7.65
N LEU A 132 -34.30 54.08 -8.00
CA LEU A 132 -34.84 52.73 -8.11
C LEU A 132 -35.49 52.54 -9.48
N THR A 133 -35.10 51.45 -10.14
CA THR A 133 -35.70 51.00 -11.40
C THR A 133 -36.75 49.92 -11.15
N ARG A 134 -37.63 49.68 -12.12
CA ARG A 134 -38.64 48.60 -12.04
C ARG A 134 -38.03 47.20 -11.92
N ASP A 135 -36.78 47.02 -12.35
CA ASP A 135 -36.04 45.76 -12.23
C ASP A 135 -35.57 45.47 -10.79
N GLY A 136 -35.90 46.33 -9.84
CA GLY A 136 -35.54 46.18 -8.42
C GLY A 136 -34.13 46.68 -8.07
N GLN A 137 -33.40 47.25 -9.03
CA GLN A 137 -32.07 47.82 -8.75
C GLN A 137 -32.22 49.17 -8.03
N SER A 138 -31.79 49.19 -6.75
CA SER A 138 -31.76 50.39 -5.89
C SER A 138 -30.33 50.88 -5.73
N THR A 139 -29.98 52.00 -6.36
CA THR A 139 -28.63 52.58 -6.32
C THR A 139 -28.62 53.87 -5.51
N TYR A 140 -27.62 54.01 -4.63
CA TYR A 140 -27.39 55.22 -3.84
C TYR A 140 -26.24 56.02 -4.44
N PHE A 141 -26.36 57.34 -4.35
CA PHE A 141 -25.36 58.28 -4.80
C PHE A 141 -25.14 59.34 -3.71
N ILE A 142 -23.88 59.70 -3.46
CA ILE A 142 -23.50 60.89 -2.68
C ILE A 142 -22.71 61.79 -3.62
N ASN A 143 -23.11 63.05 -3.78
CA ASN A 143 -22.50 63.99 -4.73
C ASN A 143 -22.33 63.36 -6.12
N ASN A 144 -23.36 62.63 -6.57
CA ASN A 144 -23.41 61.92 -7.84
C ASN A 144 -22.41 60.75 -8.00
N GLN A 145 -21.69 60.34 -6.95
CA GLN A 145 -20.85 59.14 -6.93
C GLN A 145 -21.61 57.94 -6.36
N PRO A 146 -21.58 56.76 -7.00
CA PRO A 146 -22.28 55.58 -6.51
C PRO A 146 -21.65 55.06 -5.22
N VAL A 147 -22.46 54.87 -4.19
CA VAL A 147 -22.02 54.41 -2.86
C VAL A 147 -22.87 53.25 -2.37
N ARG A 148 -22.37 52.50 -1.39
CA ARG A 148 -23.16 51.44 -0.76
C ARG A 148 -24.17 52.07 0.19
N ARG A 149 -25.29 51.38 0.41
CA ARG A 149 -26.29 51.78 1.43
C ARG A 149 -25.66 51.98 2.82
N ARG A 150 -24.69 51.13 3.18
CA ARG A 150 -23.97 51.23 4.45
C ARG A 150 -23.22 52.55 4.56
N ASP A 151 -22.64 53.05 3.47
CA ASP A 151 -21.87 54.30 3.48
C ASP A 151 -22.78 55.51 3.71
N VAL A 152 -24.00 55.52 3.15
CA VAL A 152 -25.03 56.55 3.43
C VAL A 152 -25.48 56.48 4.89
N HIS A 153 -25.63 55.28 5.44
CA HIS A 153 -26.00 55.09 6.85
C HIS A 153 -24.89 55.57 7.80
N ASP A 154 -23.64 55.20 7.52
CA ASP A 154 -22.47 55.58 8.31
C ASP A 154 -22.24 57.10 8.25
N MET A 155 -22.57 57.75 7.13
CA MET A 155 -22.50 59.21 6.98
C MET A 155 -23.47 59.96 7.91
N PHE A 156 -24.69 59.43 8.13
CA PHE A 156 -25.67 60.03 9.03
C PHE A 156 -25.62 59.47 10.47
N LEU A 157 -24.72 58.52 10.76
CA LEU A 157 -24.56 57.91 12.06
C LEU A 157 -24.12 58.95 13.11
N GLY A 158 -24.95 59.16 14.14
CA GLY A 158 -24.70 60.17 15.18
C GLY A 158 -25.13 61.61 14.84
N THR A 159 -25.73 61.83 13.65
CA THR A 159 -26.39 63.12 13.31
C THR A 159 -27.87 63.14 13.68
N GLY A 160 -28.44 61.99 14.06
CA GLY A 160 -29.86 61.81 14.37
C GLY A 160 -30.75 61.60 13.14
N LEU A 161 -30.17 61.47 11.94
CA LEU A 161 -30.84 61.31 10.64
C LEU A 161 -30.64 59.90 10.02
N GLY A 162 -30.53 58.85 10.85
CA GLY A 162 -30.50 57.46 10.39
C GLY A 162 -31.87 56.88 9.99
N PRO A 163 -31.93 55.64 9.49
CA PRO A 163 -33.18 54.91 9.19
C PRO A 163 -34.05 54.67 10.43
N ARG A 164 -33.50 54.77 11.64
CA ARG A 164 -34.24 54.76 12.92
C ARG A 164 -34.31 56.13 13.58
N ALA A 165 -34.04 57.19 12.81
CA ALA A 165 -34.02 58.57 13.27
C ALA A 165 -35.31 58.97 14.00
N TYR A 166 -35.15 59.47 15.21
CA TYR A 166 -36.20 60.20 15.94
C TYR A 166 -36.56 61.54 15.24
N ALA A 167 -35.72 62.01 14.32
CA ALA A 167 -35.89 63.29 13.64
C ALA A 167 -37.07 63.31 12.63
N ILE A 168 -37.58 62.16 12.19
CA ILE A 168 -38.70 62.08 11.23
C ILE A 168 -39.91 61.42 11.86
N ILE A 169 -40.86 62.24 12.31
CA ILE A 169 -42.10 61.77 12.93
C ILE A 169 -43.16 61.48 11.85
N GLY A 170 -43.48 60.20 11.69
CA GLY A 170 -44.50 59.72 10.77
C GLY A 170 -45.86 59.54 11.45
N GLN A 171 -46.89 59.33 10.64
CA GLN A 171 -48.24 59.02 11.13
C GLN A 171 -48.22 57.73 11.97
N GLY A 172 -48.72 57.78 13.21
CA GLY A 172 -48.73 56.64 14.14
C GLY A 172 -47.42 56.40 14.91
N MET A 173 -46.32 57.08 14.55
CA MET A 173 -45.02 56.92 15.23
C MET A 173 -45.05 57.40 16.69
N ILE A 174 -45.82 58.45 16.98
CA ILE A 174 -45.96 59.00 18.35
C ILE A 174 -46.60 57.96 19.28
N SER A 175 -47.70 57.34 18.85
CA SER A 175 -48.36 56.26 19.61
C SER A 175 -47.43 55.06 19.81
N ARG A 176 -46.68 54.66 18.76
CA ARG A 176 -45.70 53.57 18.85
C ARG A 176 -44.57 53.83 19.84
N ILE A 177 -44.10 55.08 19.97
CA ILE A 177 -43.06 55.44 20.94
C ILE A 177 -43.62 55.40 22.37
N ILE A 178 -44.86 55.83 22.57
CA ILE A 178 -45.54 55.83 23.87
C ILE A 178 -45.85 54.40 24.35
N GLU A 179 -46.19 53.51 23.42
CA GLU A 179 -46.53 52.10 23.68
C GLU A 179 -45.32 51.14 23.56
N ALA A 180 -44.11 51.64 23.26
CA ALA A 180 -42.94 50.81 23.00
C ALA A 180 -42.46 50.08 24.26
N ARG A 181 -41.99 48.84 24.10
CA ARG A 181 -41.33 48.10 25.18
C ARG A 181 -39.96 48.74 25.52
N PRO A 182 -39.45 48.59 26.75
CA PRO A 182 -38.19 49.18 27.17
C PRO A 182 -37.00 48.87 26.26
N GLU A 183 -36.94 47.67 25.68
CA GLU A 183 -35.88 47.25 24.77
C GLU A 183 -35.93 48.00 23.42
N ASP A 184 -37.15 48.24 22.93
CA ASP A 184 -37.39 48.97 21.68
C ASP A 184 -37.14 50.47 21.89
N LEU A 185 -37.52 51.01 23.07
CA LEU A 185 -37.26 52.39 23.46
C LEU A 185 -35.75 52.67 23.66
N ARG A 186 -35.01 51.69 24.18
CA ARG A 186 -33.57 51.80 24.43
C ARG A 186 -32.78 52.14 23.17
N VAL A 187 -33.16 51.59 22.01
CA VAL A 187 -32.49 51.89 20.74
C VAL A 187 -32.60 53.38 20.39
N PHE A 188 -33.77 53.98 20.60
CA PHE A 188 -33.98 55.41 20.38
C PHE A 188 -33.18 56.27 21.36
N LEU A 189 -33.09 55.85 22.64
CA LEU A 189 -32.30 56.54 23.66
C LEU A 189 -30.79 56.45 23.38
N GLU A 190 -30.30 55.28 22.93
CA GLU A 190 -28.90 55.06 22.57
C GLU A 190 -28.49 55.91 21.34
N GLU A 191 -29.38 56.05 20.37
CA GLU A 191 -29.17 56.91 19.19
C GLU A 191 -29.22 58.41 19.56
N ALA A 192 -30.15 58.81 20.41
CA ALA A 192 -30.23 60.19 20.93
C ALA A 192 -29.01 60.57 21.79
N ALA A 193 -28.46 59.61 22.55
CA ALA A 193 -27.23 59.79 23.32
C ALA A 193 -25.94 59.71 22.47
N GLY A 194 -26.03 59.33 21.19
CA GLY A 194 -24.88 59.24 20.28
C GLY A 194 -23.90 58.09 20.57
N VAL A 195 -24.28 57.12 21.42
CA VAL A 195 -23.39 56.01 21.83
C VAL A 195 -23.36 54.85 20.83
N SER A 196 -24.30 54.80 19.89
CA SER A 196 -24.43 53.72 18.90
C SER A 196 -23.17 53.48 18.07
N LYS A 197 -22.41 54.54 17.74
CA LYS A 197 -21.13 54.45 17.00
C LYS A 197 -20.08 53.59 17.72
N TYR A 198 -19.97 53.76 19.03
CA TYR A 198 -18.97 53.04 19.84
C TYR A 198 -19.37 51.58 20.04
N LYS A 199 -20.67 51.32 20.19
CA LYS A 199 -21.23 49.97 20.37
C LYS A 199 -21.03 49.12 19.11
N GLU A 200 -21.28 49.68 17.92
CA GLU A 200 -21.08 48.96 16.66
C GLU A 200 -19.61 48.65 16.41
N ARG A 201 -18.71 49.60 16.68
CA ARG A 201 -17.27 49.40 16.57
C ARG A 201 -16.74 48.34 17.54
N ARG A 202 -17.28 48.29 18.76
CA ARG A 202 -16.92 47.26 19.76
C ARG A 202 -17.33 45.88 19.27
N ARG A 203 -18.55 45.73 18.78
CA ARG A 203 -19.07 44.47 18.25
C ARG A 203 -18.26 43.95 17.06
N GLU A 204 -17.90 44.82 16.12
CA GLU A 204 -17.05 44.44 14.98
C GLU A 204 -15.67 43.93 15.44
N THR A 205 -15.09 44.59 16.45
CA THR A 205 -13.80 44.19 17.02
C THR A 205 -13.90 42.86 17.76
N GLU A 206 -14.97 42.66 18.55
CA GLU A 206 -15.25 41.40 19.23
C GLU A 206 -15.38 40.23 18.24
N ASN A 207 -16.08 40.42 17.11
CA ASN A 207 -16.21 39.40 16.07
C ASN A 207 -14.84 39.05 15.45
N ARG A 208 -14.02 40.05 15.08
CA ARG A 208 -12.69 39.79 14.51
C ARG A 208 -11.78 39.02 15.48
N LEU A 209 -11.88 39.32 16.78
CA LEU A 209 -11.15 38.60 17.82
C LEU A 209 -11.61 37.15 17.96
N ALA A 210 -12.91 36.90 17.85
CA ALA A 210 -13.46 35.54 17.87
C ALA A 210 -12.93 34.72 16.69
N ASP A 211 -13.01 35.27 15.47
CA ASP A 211 -12.51 34.60 14.25
C ASP A 211 -11.01 34.27 14.36
N THR A 212 -10.22 35.19 14.94
CA THR A 212 -8.78 34.99 15.12
C THR A 212 -8.49 33.86 16.12
N ARG A 213 -9.29 33.75 17.19
CA ARG A 213 -9.14 32.67 18.18
C ARG A 213 -9.50 31.31 17.58
N GLU A 214 -10.56 31.24 16.79
CA GLU A 214 -10.94 30.01 16.10
C GLU A 214 -9.84 29.54 15.13
N ASN A 215 -9.24 30.47 14.37
CA ASN A 215 -8.10 30.17 13.51
C ASN A 215 -6.90 29.65 14.30
N LEU A 216 -6.62 30.21 15.49
CA LEU A 216 -5.54 29.74 16.35
C LEU A 216 -5.79 28.31 16.86
N THR A 217 -7.02 28.03 17.32
CA THR A 217 -7.41 26.67 17.74
C THR A 217 -7.21 25.65 16.61
N ARG A 218 -7.56 26.02 15.37
CA ARG A 218 -7.32 25.15 14.22
C ARG A 218 -5.83 24.86 13.98
N VAL A 219 -4.96 25.85 14.17
CA VAL A 219 -3.51 25.65 14.05
C VAL A 219 -2.99 24.74 15.16
N GLU A 220 -3.49 24.89 16.39
CA GLU A 220 -3.15 24.01 17.51
C GLU A 220 -3.56 22.55 17.25
N ASP A 221 -4.72 22.31 16.64
CA ASP A 221 -5.17 20.96 16.28
C ASP A 221 -4.26 20.32 15.21
N ILE A 222 -3.86 21.10 14.19
CA ILE A 222 -2.90 20.62 13.17
C ILE A 222 -1.55 20.28 13.81
N LEU A 223 -1.06 21.09 14.74
CA LEU A 223 0.19 20.80 15.45
C LEU A 223 0.10 19.50 16.25
N ARG A 224 -1.00 19.26 16.98
CA ARG A 224 -1.20 18.00 17.71
C ARG A 224 -1.23 16.78 16.77
N GLU A 225 -1.86 16.92 15.61
CA GLU A 225 -1.88 15.84 14.63
C GLU A 225 -0.48 15.53 14.09
N LEU A 226 0.31 16.56 13.78
CA LEU A 226 1.69 16.41 13.32
C LEU A 226 2.59 15.79 14.40
N ASP A 227 2.44 16.19 15.66
CA ASP A 227 3.18 15.61 16.78
C ASP A 227 2.87 14.11 16.94
N ALA A 228 1.61 13.72 16.82
CA ALA A 228 1.22 12.30 16.85
C ALA A 228 1.82 11.50 15.68
N GLN A 229 1.92 12.10 14.49
CA GLN A 229 2.60 11.49 13.35
C GLN A 229 4.11 11.33 13.58
N ILE A 230 4.75 12.34 14.17
CA ILE A 230 6.18 12.29 14.53
C ILE A 230 6.45 11.18 15.54
N GLU A 231 5.64 11.04 16.59
CA GLU A 231 5.80 9.95 17.57
C GLU A 231 5.62 8.56 16.95
N LYS A 232 4.69 8.43 16.01
CA LYS A 232 4.51 7.17 15.27
C LYS A 232 5.74 6.84 14.42
N LEU A 233 6.26 7.82 13.69
CA LEU A 233 7.46 7.65 12.87
C LEU A 233 8.71 7.34 13.71
N ALA A 234 8.84 7.97 14.88
CA ALA A 234 9.93 7.70 15.82
C ALA A 234 9.92 6.24 16.30
N ARG A 235 8.75 5.71 16.69
CA ARG A 235 8.60 4.29 17.06
C ARG A 235 8.91 3.35 15.90
N GLN A 236 8.49 3.70 14.68
CA GLN A 236 8.81 2.90 13.49
C GLN A 236 10.31 2.90 13.19
N ALA A 237 10.98 4.03 13.37
CA ALA A 237 12.43 4.12 13.21
C ALA A 237 13.19 3.28 14.25
N GLU A 238 12.72 3.27 15.51
CA GLU A 238 13.29 2.44 16.58
C GLU A 238 13.17 0.95 16.26
N VAL A 239 11.98 0.49 15.84
CA VAL A 239 11.77 -0.91 15.42
C VAL A 239 12.64 -1.27 14.22
N ALA A 240 12.76 -0.37 13.24
CA ALA A 240 13.61 -0.60 12.07
C ALA A 240 15.10 -0.70 12.45
N GLN A 241 15.54 0.08 13.44
CA GLN A 241 16.90 0.01 13.96
C GLN A 241 17.14 -1.32 14.70
N GLN A 242 16.23 -1.72 15.59
CA GLN A 242 16.31 -3.01 16.28
C GLN A 242 16.35 -4.19 15.30
N TYR A 243 15.54 -4.15 14.24
CA TYR A 243 15.59 -5.16 13.18
C TYR A 243 16.95 -5.23 12.50
N ARG A 244 17.56 -4.08 12.14
CA ARG A 244 18.89 -4.03 11.52
C ARG A 244 19.97 -4.62 12.44
N ASP A 245 19.89 -4.30 13.73
CA ASP A 245 20.85 -4.79 14.73
C ASP A 245 20.71 -6.31 14.90
N LEU A 246 19.48 -6.83 14.98
CA LEU A 246 19.20 -8.27 15.05
C LEU A 246 19.62 -9.01 13.78
N GLU A 247 19.41 -8.44 12.60
CA GLU A 247 19.83 -9.05 11.34
C GLU A 247 21.36 -9.12 11.24
N ALA A 248 22.06 -8.06 11.66
CA ALA A 248 23.53 -8.07 11.75
C ALA A 248 24.03 -9.12 12.76
N GLU A 249 23.36 -9.25 13.92
CA GLU A 249 23.69 -10.28 14.91
C GLU A 249 23.43 -11.70 14.37
N ARG A 250 22.30 -11.90 13.67
CA ARG A 250 21.97 -13.16 13.01
C ARG A 250 23.03 -13.54 11.99
N GLU A 251 23.42 -12.61 11.13
CA GLU A 251 24.46 -12.84 10.12
C GLU A 251 25.79 -13.20 10.77
N ARG A 252 26.19 -12.49 11.83
CA ARG A 252 27.41 -12.79 12.60
C ARG A 252 27.36 -14.20 13.20
N LYS A 253 26.26 -14.58 13.87
CA LYS A 253 26.08 -15.91 14.46
C LYS A 253 26.05 -17.00 13.41
N GLN A 254 25.41 -16.74 12.27
CA GLN A 254 25.37 -17.67 11.15
C GLN A 254 26.78 -17.91 10.61
N ARG A 255 27.57 -16.86 10.37
CA ARG A 255 28.99 -16.98 9.97
C ARG A 255 29.83 -17.76 10.99
N MET A 256 29.60 -17.53 12.29
CA MET A 256 30.27 -18.31 13.35
C MET A 256 29.88 -19.79 13.32
N LEU A 257 28.61 -20.11 13.12
CA LEU A 257 28.15 -21.50 12.97
C LEU A 257 28.81 -22.17 11.77
N TRP A 258 28.89 -21.48 10.62
CA TRP A 258 29.59 -21.99 9.44
C TRP A 258 31.07 -22.28 9.72
N LEU A 259 31.74 -21.42 10.47
CA LEU A 259 33.13 -21.63 10.88
C LEU A 259 33.26 -22.89 11.75
N VAL A 260 32.41 -23.04 12.78
CA VAL A 260 32.41 -24.24 13.64
C VAL A 260 32.14 -25.50 12.83
N ARG A 261 31.16 -25.48 11.92
CA ARG A 261 30.84 -26.63 11.05
C ARG A 261 32.01 -27.01 10.14
N ARG A 262 32.73 -26.01 9.61
CA ARG A 262 33.94 -26.24 8.81
C ARG A 262 35.02 -26.91 9.66
N ASP A 263 35.26 -26.41 10.86
CA ASP A 263 36.30 -26.94 11.76
C ASP A 263 35.93 -28.35 12.26
N GLU A 264 34.66 -28.62 12.55
CA GLU A 264 34.13 -29.97 12.84
C GLU A 264 34.34 -30.93 11.65
N ALA A 265 34.05 -30.48 10.43
CA ALA A 265 34.25 -31.29 9.24
C ALA A 265 35.74 -31.57 8.97
N GLU A 266 36.61 -30.59 9.17
CA GLU A 266 38.07 -30.74 9.03
C GLU A 266 38.63 -31.72 10.07
N THR A 267 38.21 -31.59 11.33
CA THR A 267 38.64 -32.51 12.40
C THR A 267 38.15 -33.94 12.15
N GLU A 268 36.91 -34.10 11.67
CA GLU A 268 36.38 -35.42 11.29
C GLU A 268 37.11 -36.01 10.09
N GLN A 269 37.42 -35.19 9.07
CA GLN A 269 38.21 -35.61 7.92
C GLN A 269 39.59 -36.11 8.35
N LEU A 270 40.29 -35.37 9.24
CA LEU A 270 41.58 -35.79 9.79
C LEU A 270 41.48 -37.08 10.59
N ARG A 271 40.40 -37.25 11.39
CA ARG A 271 40.14 -38.47 12.15
C ARG A 271 39.94 -39.67 11.23
N LEU A 272 39.13 -39.52 10.18
CA LEU A 272 38.89 -40.56 9.18
C LEU A 272 40.15 -40.90 8.38
N ALA A 273 40.95 -39.90 7.99
CA ALA A 273 42.21 -40.11 7.31
C ALA A 273 43.20 -40.92 8.19
N ARG A 274 43.27 -40.62 9.49
CA ARG A 274 44.08 -41.41 10.44
C ARG A 274 43.58 -42.85 10.54
N LEU A 275 42.28 -43.06 10.72
CA LEU A 275 41.69 -44.41 10.80
C LEU A 275 41.92 -45.21 9.50
N ALA A 276 41.79 -44.58 8.34
CA ALA A 276 42.10 -45.20 7.07
C ALA A 276 43.59 -45.60 6.99
N GLY A 277 44.50 -44.73 7.42
CA GLY A 277 45.92 -45.05 7.52
C GLY A 277 46.22 -46.22 8.45
N GLU A 278 45.59 -46.26 9.64
CA GLU A 278 45.71 -47.36 10.59
C GLU A 278 45.17 -48.68 10.02
N ALA A 279 44.06 -48.64 9.31
CA ALA A 279 43.49 -49.80 8.64
C ALA A 279 44.40 -50.33 7.52
N VAL A 280 44.99 -49.44 6.72
CA VAL A 280 45.98 -49.80 5.69
C VAL A 280 47.18 -50.49 6.33
N LEU A 281 47.75 -49.91 7.38
CA LEU A 281 48.88 -50.51 8.10
C LEU A 281 48.53 -51.88 8.70
N ALA A 282 47.31 -52.05 9.22
CA ALA A 282 46.84 -53.33 9.75
C ALA A 282 46.74 -54.39 8.65
N VAL A 283 46.24 -54.03 7.46
CA VAL A 283 46.18 -54.92 6.30
C VAL A 283 47.59 -55.29 5.84
N GLU A 284 48.51 -54.33 5.73
CA GLU A 284 49.91 -54.59 5.38
C GLU A 284 50.59 -55.53 6.38
N ALA A 285 50.35 -55.34 7.68
CA ALA A 285 50.87 -56.22 8.73
C ALA A 285 50.34 -57.65 8.60
N ARG A 286 49.04 -57.83 8.32
CA ARG A 286 48.45 -59.15 8.09
C ARG A 286 48.97 -59.81 6.81
N LEU A 287 49.18 -59.03 5.75
CA LEU A 287 49.78 -59.53 4.51
C LEU A 287 51.23 -60.00 4.74
N ALA A 288 52.00 -59.28 5.56
CA ALA A 288 53.36 -59.66 5.93
C ALA A 288 53.37 -60.95 6.78
N GLU A 289 52.46 -61.07 7.75
CA GLU A 289 52.28 -62.27 8.55
C GLU A 289 51.88 -63.48 7.70
N GLN A 290 50.92 -63.30 6.78
CA GLN A 290 50.53 -64.35 5.83
C GLN A 290 51.72 -64.83 5.01
N ARG A 291 52.52 -63.91 4.45
CA ARG A 291 53.72 -64.26 3.69
C ARG A 291 54.77 -65.00 4.52
N ALA A 292 54.91 -64.65 5.80
CA ALA A 292 55.81 -65.34 6.72
C ALA A 292 55.34 -66.79 6.97
N ILE A 293 54.03 -66.98 7.20
CA ILE A 293 53.42 -68.32 7.36
C ILE A 293 53.55 -69.14 6.07
N GLU A 294 53.33 -68.53 4.90
CA GLU A 294 53.53 -69.20 3.60
C GLU A 294 54.98 -69.67 3.42
N ALA A 295 55.96 -68.84 3.80
CA ALA A 295 57.37 -69.22 3.78
C ALA A 295 57.67 -70.35 4.77
N GLU A 296 57.12 -70.30 5.98
CA GLU A 296 57.29 -71.38 6.98
C GLU A 296 56.66 -72.69 6.50
N LEU A 297 55.48 -72.65 5.90
CA LEU A 297 54.82 -73.82 5.31
C LEU A 297 55.69 -74.48 4.24
N GLU A 298 56.32 -73.70 3.37
CA GLU A 298 57.26 -74.21 2.37
C GLU A 298 58.49 -74.86 3.03
N THR A 299 59.02 -74.29 4.11
CA THR A 299 60.12 -74.94 4.85
C THR A 299 59.71 -76.27 5.46
N ILE A 300 58.50 -76.36 6.04
CA ILE A 300 57.98 -77.60 6.63
C ILE A 300 57.73 -78.65 5.53
N ARG A 301 57.21 -78.24 4.36
CA ARG A 301 57.01 -79.13 3.21
C ARG A 301 58.34 -79.75 2.76
N ASN A 302 59.38 -78.93 2.62
CA ASN A 302 60.71 -79.43 2.27
C ASN A 302 61.25 -80.41 3.30
N ALA A 303 61.13 -80.10 4.60
CA ALA A 303 61.54 -81.02 5.67
C ALA A 303 60.74 -82.33 5.67
N HIS A 304 59.44 -82.27 5.34
CA HIS A 304 58.59 -83.46 5.21
C HIS A 304 59.06 -84.36 4.06
N TYR A 305 59.39 -83.79 2.89
CA TYR A 305 59.93 -84.55 1.77
C TYR A 305 61.27 -85.20 2.10
N GLU A 306 62.20 -84.47 2.74
CA GLU A 306 63.48 -85.03 3.18
C GLU A 306 63.31 -86.19 4.18
N ALA A 307 62.37 -86.06 5.13
CA ALA A 307 62.06 -87.12 6.07
C ALA A 307 61.44 -88.35 5.39
N GLY A 308 60.58 -88.14 4.39
CA GLY A 308 60.00 -89.21 3.55
C GLY A 308 61.08 -90.00 2.80
N ASP A 309 62.03 -89.30 2.17
CA ASP A 309 63.15 -89.93 1.48
C ASP A 309 64.04 -90.74 2.43
N ALA A 310 64.32 -90.21 3.63
CA ALA A 310 65.08 -90.91 4.66
C ALA A 310 64.37 -92.18 5.15
N MET A 311 63.05 -92.15 5.31
CA MET A 311 62.23 -93.31 5.68
C MET A 311 62.31 -94.39 4.60
N HIS A 312 62.16 -94.03 3.33
CA HIS A 312 62.26 -94.98 2.22
C HIS A 312 63.65 -95.63 2.15
N ALA A 313 64.72 -94.86 2.37
CA ALA A 313 66.08 -95.40 2.44
C ALA A 313 66.28 -96.37 3.62
N ALA A 314 65.65 -96.12 4.77
CA ALA A 314 65.71 -97.01 5.93
C ALA A 314 64.93 -98.31 5.71
N GLN A 315 63.76 -98.25 5.06
CA GLN A 315 62.99 -99.43 4.69
C GLN A 315 63.76 -100.35 3.74
N GLY A 316 64.49 -99.79 2.76
CA GLY A 316 65.36 -100.58 1.88
C GLY A 316 66.39 -101.42 2.65
N ARG A 317 67.10 -100.80 3.60
CA ARG A 317 68.11 -101.50 4.44
C ARG A 317 67.50 -102.61 5.32
N TYR A 318 66.27 -102.42 5.80
CA TYR A 318 65.58 -103.42 6.61
C TYR A 318 65.27 -104.69 5.80
N TYR A 319 64.81 -104.55 4.56
CA TYR A 319 64.51 -105.70 3.70
C TYR A 319 65.76 -106.51 3.34
N ASP A 320 66.90 -105.87 3.13
CA ASP A 320 68.17 -106.55 2.87
C ASP A 320 68.63 -107.42 4.06
N GLY A 321 68.47 -106.93 5.29
CA GLY A 321 68.85 -107.67 6.50
C GLY A 321 68.00 -108.91 6.77
N ASN A 322 66.71 -108.87 6.45
CA ASN A 322 65.79 -109.98 6.71
C ASN A 322 66.05 -111.20 5.80
N ALA A 323 66.61 -110.98 4.61
CA ALA A 323 67.01 -112.05 3.69
C ALA A 323 68.19 -112.88 4.23
N GLU A 324 69.08 -112.27 5.00
CA GLU A 324 70.29 -112.93 5.53
C GLU A 324 69.97 -113.90 6.69
N VAL A 325 69.01 -113.54 7.55
CA VAL A 325 68.57 -114.34 8.71
C VAL A 325 67.99 -115.69 8.28
N SER A 326 67.16 -115.70 7.24
CA SER A 326 66.49 -116.90 6.74
C SER A 326 67.47 -117.98 6.24
N ARG A 327 68.71 -117.61 5.90
CA ARG A 327 69.74 -118.55 5.41
C ARG A 327 70.39 -119.35 6.54
N ILE A 328 70.57 -118.73 7.72
CA ILE A 328 71.30 -119.32 8.87
C ILE A 328 70.44 -120.37 9.60
N GLU A 329 69.12 -120.18 9.66
CA GLU A 329 68.20 -121.11 10.35
C GLU A 329 68.10 -122.49 9.68
N SER A 330 68.49 -122.61 8.42
CA SER A 330 68.48 -123.87 7.68
C SER A 330 69.62 -124.83 8.09
N GLU A 331 70.75 -124.34 8.60
CA GLU A 331 71.93 -125.17 8.91
C GLU A 331 71.87 -125.84 10.30
N ILE A 332 71.15 -125.25 11.26
CA ILE A 332 71.10 -125.72 12.66
C ILE A 332 70.33 -127.04 12.81
N ARG A 333 69.42 -127.35 11.89
CA ARG A 333 68.48 -128.48 12.01
C ARG A 333 69.11 -129.86 11.84
N ILE A 334 70.27 -129.97 11.17
CA ILE A 334 70.87 -131.27 10.77
C ILE A 334 71.74 -131.89 11.88
N VAL A 335 72.17 -131.11 12.87
CA VAL A 335 73.14 -131.57 13.90
C VAL A 335 72.46 -132.26 15.10
N SER A 336 71.16 -132.03 15.32
CA SER A 336 70.46 -132.45 16.55
C SER A 336 70.05 -133.92 16.62
N GLU A 337 70.14 -134.69 15.53
CA GLU A 337 69.49 -136.01 15.43
C GLU A 337 70.41 -137.21 15.81
N THR A 338 71.70 -136.97 16.10
CA THR A 338 72.71 -138.05 16.25
C THR A 338 73.05 -138.47 17.70
N GLN A 339 72.53 -137.82 18.74
CA GLN A 339 72.98 -138.05 20.14
C GLN A 339 72.08 -138.96 21.02
N GLY A 340 70.89 -139.37 20.58
CA GLY A 340 69.88 -139.98 21.46
C GLY A 340 70.03 -141.49 21.77
N GLN A 341 70.81 -142.27 21.02
CA GLN A 341 70.60 -143.72 20.94
C GLN A 341 71.45 -144.61 21.88
N LEU A 342 72.22 -144.09 22.84
CA LEU A 342 73.29 -144.88 23.52
C LEU A 342 73.23 -145.02 25.06
N ARG A 343 72.17 -144.60 25.78
CA ARG A 343 72.25 -144.47 27.26
C ARG A 343 71.37 -145.35 28.17
N GLU A 344 70.37 -146.09 27.71
CA GLU A 344 69.39 -146.70 28.67
C GLU A 344 69.50 -148.21 28.88
N ARG A 345 70.63 -148.84 28.53
CA ARG A 345 70.72 -150.30 28.40
C ARG A 345 71.34 -151.10 29.57
N LEU A 346 71.48 -150.61 30.81
CA LEU A 346 72.41 -151.32 31.73
C LEU A 346 72.14 -151.47 33.24
N ASP A 347 71.00 -151.18 33.87
CA ASP A 347 70.96 -151.40 35.35
C ASP A 347 69.57 -151.58 35.99
N GLY A 348 69.14 -152.79 36.36
CA GLY A 348 68.06 -152.96 37.37
C GLY A 348 66.90 -153.86 36.96
N VAL A 349 67.19 -154.79 36.07
CA VAL A 349 66.39 -155.90 35.58
C VAL A 349 66.27 -157.08 36.60
N GLU A 350 66.54 -157.04 37.91
CA GLU A 350 66.48 -158.33 38.69
C GLU A 350 65.68 -158.39 39.99
N GLN A 351 65.11 -157.30 40.52
CA GLN A 351 64.50 -157.39 41.87
C GLN A 351 63.01 -157.06 42.02
N GLN A 352 62.26 -156.72 40.96
CA GLN A 352 60.82 -156.35 41.12
C GLN A 352 59.77 -157.16 40.33
N ALA A 353 60.13 -158.12 39.47
CA ALA A 353 59.13 -158.87 38.69
C ALA A 353 58.25 -159.83 39.48
N LEU A 354 58.59 -160.14 40.73
CA LEU A 354 57.76 -161.05 41.51
C LEU A 354 56.53 -160.38 42.16
N ARG A 355 56.46 -159.03 42.23
CA ARG A 355 55.32 -158.29 42.83
C ARG A 355 54.38 -157.65 41.80
N ALA A 356 54.86 -157.45 40.58
CA ALA A 356 54.17 -156.72 39.53
C ALA A 356 53.04 -157.51 38.83
N GLN A 357 53.15 -158.85 38.82
CA GLN A 357 52.23 -159.68 38.03
C GLN A 357 50.81 -159.74 38.62
N THR A 358 50.65 -159.55 39.93
CA THR A 358 49.33 -159.61 40.60
C THR A 358 48.53 -158.31 40.51
N GLN A 359 49.16 -157.16 40.20
CA GLN A 359 48.49 -155.86 40.03
C GLN A 359 48.03 -155.58 38.58
N GLN A 360 48.59 -156.25 37.58
CA GLN A 360 48.32 -155.99 36.16
C GLN A 360 46.92 -156.40 35.70
N ASP A 361 46.34 -157.46 36.28
CA ASP A 361 45.06 -158.00 35.78
C ASP A 361 43.87 -157.10 36.13
N HIS A 362 43.91 -156.38 37.27
CA HIS A 362 42.85 -155.45 37.66
C HIS A 362 42.84 -154.14 36.84
N ALA A 363 44.01 -153.55 36.58
CA ALA A 363 44.10 -152.26 35.89
C ALA A 363 43.73 -152.32 34.39
N ARG A 364 43.77 -153.50 33.75
CA ARG A 364 43.41 -153.67 32.33
C ARG A 364 41.91 -153.53 32.05
N SER A 365 41.07 -153.93 33.01
CA SER A 365 39.60 -153.85 32.88
C SER A 365 39.11 -152.40 32.90
N ASP A 366 39.62 -151.58 33.82
CA ASP A 366 39.16 -150.21 34.04
C ASP A 366 39.55 -149.26 32.89
N ARG A 367 40.73 -149.45 32.28
CA ARG A 367 41.18 -148.65 31.12
C ARG A 367 40.25 -148.76 29.91
N ASN A 368 39.75 -149.95 29.62
CA ASN A 368 38.92 -150.16 28.42
C ASN A 368 37.55 -149.46 28.54
N SER A 369 36.98 -149.38 29.75
CA SER A 369 35.73 -148.66 30.01
C SER A 369 35.89 -147.13 29.90
N ALA A 370 37.04 -146.58 30.30
CA ALA A 370 37.33 -145.15 30.19
C ALA A 370 37.52 -144.69 28.73
N ARG A 371 38.15 -145.51 27.88
CA ARG A 371 38.36 -145.18 26.45
C ARG A 371 37.07 -145.08 25.63
N THR A 372 36.05 -145.90 25.94
CA THR A 372 34.75 -145.79 25.27
C THR A 372 34.04 -144.48 25.62
N ARG A 373 34.08 -144.04 26.88
CA ARG A 373 33.48 -142.77 27.33
C ARG A 373 34.17 -141.54 26.73
N LEU A 374 35.47 -141.58 26.46
CA LEU A 374 36.21 -140.48 25.83
C LEU A 374 35.77 -140.24 24.37
N ALA A 375 35.52 -141.31 23.61
CA ALA A 375 35.09 -141.20 22.22
C ALA A 375 33.73 -140.49 22.10
N GLU A 376 32.78 -140.84 22.97
CA GLU A 376 31.45 -140.20 23.03
C GLU A 376 31.54 -138.72 23.44
N ALA A 377 32.40 -138.39 24.42
CA ALA A 377 32.57 -137.01 24.88
C ALA A 377 33.21 -136.09 23.83
N ARG A 378 34.16 -136.60 23.03
CA ARG A 378 34.83 -135.83 21.96
C ARG A 378 33.87 -135.46 20.82
N VAL A 379 33.03 -136.40 20.37
CA VAL A 379 32.03 -136.13 19.33
C VAL A 379 31.08 -135.01 19.76
N ARG A 380 30.60 -135.05 21.01
CA ARG A 380 29.70 -134.03 21.55
C ARG A 380 30.36 -132.65 21.70
N ALA A 381 31.65 -132.60 22.03
CA ALA A 381 32.40 -131.34 22.12
C ALA A 381 32.62 -130.71 20.74
N ASP A 382 32.92 -131.52 19.71
CA ASP A 382 33.10 -131.04 18.33
C ASP A 382 31.78 -130.52 17.73
N GLU A 383 30.65 -131.21 17.98
CA GLU A 383 29.32 -130.75 17.54
C GLU A 383 28.93 -129.39 18.14
N LEU A 384 29.17 -129.18 19.43
CA LEU A 384 28.88 -127.92 20.11
C LEU A 384 29.84 -126.79 19.68
N ALA A 385 31.12 -127.10 19.43
CA ALA A 385 32.08 -126.14 18.90
C ALA A 385 31.70 -125.67 17.48
N ALA A 386 31.20 -126.57 16.63
CA ALA A 386 30.70 -126.21 15.30
C ALA A 386 29.45 -125.31 15.36
N GLN A 387 28.55 -125.53 16.33
CA GLN A 387 27.37 -124.67 16.54
C GLN A 387 27.76 -123.26 17.00
N VAL A 388 28.72 -123.13 17.93
CA VAL A 388 29.25 -121.83 18.37
C VAL A 388 29.86 -121.04 17.21
N ALA A 389 30.66 -121.69 16.35
CA ALA A 389 31.24 -121.04 15.18
C ALA A 389 30.19 -120.52 14.19
N ALA A 390 29.16 -121.33 13.87
CA ALA A 390 28.07 -120.93 13.00
C ALA A 390 27.26 -119.74 13.56
N HIS A 391 27.04 -119.71 14.87
CA HIS A 391 26.32 -118.62 15.53
C HIS A 391 27.18 -117.34 15.67
N ALA A 392 28.50 -117.48 15.83
CA ALA A 392 29.44 -116.36 15.91
C ALA A 392 29.56 -115.60 14.57
N ASP A 393 29.49 -116.30 13.43
CA ASP A 393 29.57 -115.68 12.09
C ASP A 393 28.37 -114.79 11.75
N GLU A 394 27.20 -115.03 12.37
CA GLU A 394 25.98 -114.26 12.10
C GLU A 394 25.90 -112.93 12.88
N VAL A 395 26.59 -112.82 14.02
CA VAL A 395 26.53 -111.63 14.90
C VAL A 395 27.05 -110.35 14.23
N PRO A 396 28.21 -110.34 13.53
CA PRO A 396 28.72 -109.13 12.87
C PRO A 396 27.75 -108.54 11.82
N SER A 397 27.03 -109.40 11.10
CA SER A 397 26.03 -108.97 10.10
C SER A 397 24.83 -108.27 10.76
N LEU A 398 24.34 -108.81 11.88
CA LEU A 398 23.25 -108.19 12.66
C LEU A 398 23.69 -106.89 13.35
N GLU A 399 24.93 -106.80 13.81
CA GLU A 399 25.49 -105.56 14.37
C GLU A 399 25.60 -104.45 13.32
N ALA A 400 26.02 -104.79 12.09
CA ALA A 400 26.06 -103.85 10.97
C ALA A 400 24.65 -103.35 10.61
N ARG A 401 23.65 -104.25 10.56
CA ARG A 401 22.24 -103.89 10.32
C ARG A 401 21.68 -102.95 11.39
N ALA A 402 21.94 -103.22 12.68
CA ALA A 402 21.49 -102.35 13.77
C ALA A 402 22.17 -100.97 13.74
N ARG A 403 23.47 -100.91 13.38
CA ARG A 403 24.21 -99.65 13.24
C ARG A 403 23.68 -98.80 12.08
N ASP A 404 23.44 -99.42 10.92
CA ASP A 404 22.85 -98.74 9.74
C ASP A 404 21.43 -98.23 10.04
N ALA A 405 20.61 -99.04 10.72
CA ALA A 405 19.29 -98.61 11.19
C ALA A 405 19.37 -97.39 12.13
N ARG A 406 20.32 -97.34 13.07
CA ARG A 406 20.56 -96.17 13.95
C ARG A 406 20.91 -94.92 13.16
N VAL A 407 21.81 -95.02 12.20
CA VAL A 407 22.23 -93.87 11.36
C VAL A 407 21.03 -93.32 10.57
N ARG A 408 20.18 -94.21 10.03
CA ARG A 408 18.97 -93.80 9.29
C ARG A 408 17.94 -93.09 10.18
N VAL A 409 17.75 -93.54 11.42
CA VAL A 409 16.87 -92.89 12.40
C VAL A 409 17.39 -91.50 12.77
N GLU A 410 18.68 -91.35 13.06
CA GLU A 410 19.26 -90.05 13.40
C GLU A 410 19.19 -89.06 12.22
N ALA A 411 19.42 -89.54 10.99
CA ALA A 411 19.23 -88.74 9.78
C ALA A 411 17.77 -88.27 9.62
N ALA A 412 16.79 -89.17 9.78
CA ALA A 412 15.37 -88.82 9.70
C ALA A 412 14.94 -87.82 10.80
N ARG A 413 15.45 -87.97 12.03
CA ARG A 413 15.21 -87.01 13.11
C ARG A 413 15.78 -85.62 12.81
N ALA A 414 16.95 -85.54 12.19
CA ALA A 414 17.54 -84.28 11.76
C ALA A 414 16.68 -83.58 10.70
N GLU A 415 16.15 -84.32 9.73
CA GLU A 415 15.22 -83.79 8.71
C GLU A 415 13.93 -83.24 9.35
N VAL A 416 13.35 -83.96 10.33
CA VAL A 416 12.17 -83.50 11.08
C VAL A 416 12.48 -82.19 11.84
N ALA A 417 13.63 -82.11 12.51
CA ALA A 417 14.04 -80.91 13.24
C ALA A 417 14.23 -79.69 12.32
N GLN A 418 14.86 -79.89 11.16
CA GLN A 418 15.06 -78.84 10.15
C GLN A 418 13.72 -78.33 9.60
N THR A 419 12.77 -79.22 9.36
CA THR A 419 11.41 -78.86 8.87
C THR A 419 10.66 -78.05 9.91
N ARG A 420 10.71 -78.44 11.20
CA ARG A 420 10.11 -77.66 12.30
C ARG A 420 10.69 -76.25 12.40
N GLN A 421 12.02 -76.12 12.30
CA GLN A 421 12.67 -74.81 12.33
C GLN A 421 12.23 -73.93 11.15
N ALA A 422 12.08 -74.51 9.94
CA ALA A 422 11.58 -73.79 8.78
C ALA A 422 10.14 -73.30 8.97
N ILE A 423 9.28 -74.10 9.60
CA ILE A 423 7.90 -73.73 9.96
C ILE A 423 7.89 -72.55 10.94
N GLU A 424 8.72 -72.58 11.99
CA GLU A 424 8.82 -71.47 12.95
C GLU A 424 9.25 -70.15 12.30
N VAL A 425 10.21 -70.20 11.37
CA VAL A 425 10.66 -69.03 10.61
C VAL A 425 9.53 -68.49 9.73
N CYS A 426 8.79 -69.39 9.06
CA CYS A 426 7.66 -69.03 8.21
C CYS A 426 6.55 -68.33 9.01
N ALA A 427 6.18 -68.88 10.17
CA ALA A 427 5.21 -68.28 11.09
C ALA A 427 5.65 -66.91 11.63
N LEU A 428 6.95 -66.72 11.87
CA LEU A 428 7.49 -65.42 12.28
C LEU A 428 7.38 -64.38 11.16
N HIS A 429 7.68 -64.76 9.92
CA HIS A 429 7.55 -63.86 8.77
C HIS A 429 6.10 -63.46 8.53
N GLU A 430 5.18 -64.41 8.57
CA GLU A 430 3.74 -64.16 8.45
C GLU A 430 3.26 -63.18 9.52
N ARG A 431 3.64 -63.42 10.80
CA ARG A 431 3.25 -62.53 11.90
C ARG A 431 3.77 -61.12 11.73
N LYS A 432 5.03 -60.95 11.34
CA LYS A 432 5.61 -59.62 11.06
C LYS A 432 4.90 -58.92 9.90
N ALA A 433 4.57 -59.64 8.84
CA ALA A 433 3.84 -59.08 7.70
C ALA A 433 2.40 -58.68 8.10
N ALA A 434 1.72 -59.47 8.95
CA ALA A 434 0.40 -59.15 9.47
C ALA A 434 0.39 -57.91 10.38
N GLU A 435 1.39 -57.77 11.27
CA GLU A 435 1.56 -56.57 12.11
C GLU A 435 1.84 -55.33 11.24
N GLY A 436 2.67 -55.47 10.19
CA GLY A 436 2.93 -54.42 9.20
C GLY A 436 1.66 -54.01 8.44
N LEU A 437 0.84 -54.98 8.02
CA LEU A 437 -0.42 -54.77 7.32
C LEU A 437 -1.44 -53.98 8.16
N ASP A 438 -1.63 -54.34 9.44
CA ASP A 438 -2.53 -53.61 10.35
C ASP A 438 -2.03 -52.17 10.58
N GLY A 439 -0.73 -51.99 10.80
CA GLY A 439 -0.11 -50.67 10.94
C GLY A 439 -0.33 -49.77 9.72
N ALA A 440 -0.04 -50.29 8.52
CA ALA A 440 -0.23 -49.57 7.26
C ALA A 440 -1.71 -49.26 6.99
N SER A 441 -2.62 -50.21 7.28
CA SER A 441 -4.06 -50.04 7.07
C SER A 441 -4.67 -48.96 7.96
N ARG A 442 -4.31 -48.94 9.27
CA ARG A 442 -4.76 -47.88 10.19
C ARG A 442 -4.22 -46.51 9.79
N ARG A 443 -2.97 -46.46 9.32
CA ARG A 443 -2.38 -45.21 8.82
C ARG A 443 -3.12 -44.70 7.58
N ARG A 444 -3.45 -45.60 6.65
CA ARG A 444 -4.24 -45.29 5.46
C ARG A 444 -5.62 -44.72 5.81
N GLU A 445 -6.35 -45.36 6.73
CA GLU A 445 -7.67 -44.87 7.17
C GLU A 445 -7.59 -43.46 7.79
N ARG A 446 -6.57 -43.20 8.60
CA ARG A 446 -6.33 -41.88 9.19
C ARG A 446 -6.07 -40.81 8.13
N LEU A 447 -5.22 -41.11 7.15
CA LEU A 447 -4.92 -40.19 6.05
C LEU A 447 -6.13 -39.96 5.13
N GLN A 448 -6.96 -40.98 4.92
CA GLN A 448 -8.22 -40.84 4.18
C GLN A 448 -9.23 -39.94 4.91
N ALA A 449 -9.32 -40.03 6.24
CA ALA A 449 -10.12 -39.13 7.04
C ALA A 449 -9.61 -37.67 6.94
N GLU A 450 -8.29 -37.47 7.05
CA GLU A 450 -7.64 -36.16 6.90
C GLU A 450 -7.87 -35.56 5.49
N ALA A 451 -7.79 -36.40 4.44
CA ALA A 451 -8.11 -36.00 3.07
C ALA A 451 -9.58 -35.60 2.88
N GLY A 452 -10.50 -36.25 3.62
CA GLY A 452 -11.92 -35.91 3.64
C GLY A 452 -12.19 -34.56 4.31
N GLU A 453 -11.49 -34.25 5.40
CA GLU A 453 -11.61 -32.96 6.12
C GLU A 453 -11.08 -31.77 5.29
N LEU A 454 -10.07 -32.01 4.44
CA LEU A 454 -9.45 -30.99 3.58
C LEU A 454 -10.33 -30.52 2.39
N GLN A 455 -11.54 -31.06 2.20
CA GLN A 455 -12.44 -30.73 1.07
C GLN A 455 -13.16 -29.37 1.15
N ALA A 456 -12.82 -28.49 2.10
CA ALA A 456 -13.59 -27.28 2.34
C ALA A 456 -13.32 -26.08 1.40
N PHE A 457 -12.33 -26.16 0.47
CA PHE A 457 -12.08 -25.04 -0.45
C PHE A 457 -13.14 -24.97 -1.54
N ARG A 458 -13.85 -23.85 -1.61
CA ARG A 458 -14.83 -23.58 -2.67
C ARG A 458 -14.16 -22.77 -3.78
N PRO A 459 -13.83 -23.39 -4.93
CA PRO A 459 -13.15 -22.70 -6.02
C PRO A 459 -13.96 -21.51 -6.56
N GLU A 460 -15.29 -21.57 -6.45
CA GLU A 460 -16.19 -20.47 -6.81
C GLU A 460 -15.93 -19.18 -6.05
N GLU A 461 -15.49 -19.26 -4.77
CA GLU A 461 -15.22 -18.06 -3.96
C GLU A 461 -13.98 -17.33 -4.47
N LEU A 462 -12.93 -18.06 -4.86
CA LEU A 462 -11.75 -17.49 -5.50
C LEU A 462 -12.08 -16.91 -6.88
N THR A 463 -12.87 -17.61 -7.70
CA THR A 463 -13.27 -17.09 -9.02
C THR A 463 -14.03 -15.77 -8.87
N ARG A 464 -15.00 -15.69 -7.96
CA ARG A 464 -15.73 -14.44 -7.68
C ARG A 464 -14.82 -13.33 -7.16
N ALA A 465 -13.84 -13.64 -6.30
CA ALA A 465 -12.88 -12.67 -5.80
C ALA A 465 -11.98 -12.10 -6.90
N LEU A 466 -11.51 -12.96 -7.82
CA LEU A 466 -10.72 -12.55 -8.98
C LEU A 466 -11.53 -11.71 -9.97
N GLU A 467 -12.78 -12.08 -10.24
CA GLU A 467 -13.69 -11.29 -11.09
C GLU A 467 -13.96 -9.90 -10.48
N ALA A 468 -14.22 -9.84 -9.17
CA ALA A 468 -14.42 -8.57 -8.45
C ALA A 468 -13.16 -7.70 -8.46
N LEU A 469 -11.98 -8.32 -8.31
CA LEU A 469 -10.70 -7.62 -8.40
C LEU A 469 -10.48 -7.03 -9.80
N ALA A 470 -10.70 -7.81 -10.86
CA ALA A 470 -10.55 -7.35 -12.24
C ALA A 470 -11.49 -6.17 -12.54
N ALA A 471 -12.76 -6.26 -12.11
CA ALA A 471 -13.71 -5.16 -12.26
C ALA A 471 -13.28 -3.89 -11.50
N ALA A 472 -12.67 -4.03 -10.32
CA ALA A 472 -12.15 -2.90 -9.56
C ALA A 472 -10.89 -2.28 -10.20
N GLU A 473 -10.01 -3.09 -10.80
CA GLU A 473 -8.85 -2.61 -11.57
C GLU A 473 -9.28 -1.81 -12.81
N ASP A 474 -10.32 -2.27 -13.51
CA ASP A 474 -10.92 -1.56 -14.65
C ASP A 474 -11.53 -0.22 -14.22
N ALA A 475 -12.27 -0.22 -13.11
CA ALA A 475 -12.86 1.00 -12.55
C ALA A 475 -11.77 2.02 -12.14
N ASP A 476 -10.71 1.57 -11.47
CA ASP A 476 -9.59 2.41 -11.05
C ASP A 476 -8.90 3.08 -12.24
N ARG A 477 -8.66 2.31 -13.31
CA ARG A 477 -8.10 2.79 -14.58
C ARG A 477 -8.94 3.91 -15.18
N LEU A 478 -10.26 3.71 -15.29
CA LEU A 478 -11.21 4.70 -15.81
C LEU A 478 -11.24 5.97 -14.94
N THR A 479 -11.22 5.83 -13.61
CA THR A 479 -11.15 7.00 -12.70
C THR A 479 -9.85 7.77 -12.84
N THR A 480 -8.72 7.07 -13.06
CA THR A 480 -7.40 7.69 -13.25
C THR A 480 -7.36 8.50 -14.55
N GLU A 481 -7.91 7.97 -15.64
CA GLU A 481 -8.04 8.69 -16.92
C GLU A 481 -8.91 9.95 -16.78
N ARG A 482 -10.03 9.85 -16.06
CA ARG A 482 -10.90 11.01 -15.77
C ARG A 482 -10.19 12.05 -14.89
N LEU A 483 -9.38 11.62 -13.92
CA LEU A 483 -8.56 12.51 -13.08
C LEU A 483 -7.56 13.30 -13.92
N ALA A 484 -6.82 12.61 -14.78
CA ALA A 484 -5.85 13.26 -15.66
C ALA A 484 -6.53 14.29 -16.59
N GLY A 485 -7.72 13.96 -17.11
CA GLY A 485 -8.51 14.89 -17.94
C GLY A 485 -8.92 16.16 -17.19
N ILE A 486 -9.51 16.03 -16.00
CA ILE A 486 -9.94 17.18 -15.18
C ILE A 486 -8.72 17.99 -14.72
N GLU A 487 -7.65 17.34 -14.28
CA GLU A 487 -6.43 18.02 -13.83
C GLU A 487 -5.78 18.83 -14.96
N ALA A 488 -5.78 18.32 -16.20
CA ALA A 488 -5.33 19.07 -17.37
C ALA A 488 -6.18 20.33 -17.63
N THR A 489 -7.51 20.21 -17.57
CA THR A 489 -8.41 21.37 -17.76
C THR A 489 -8.27 22.41 -16.65
N TRP A 490 -8.11 21.96 -15.40
CA TRP A 490 -7.87 22.84 -14.26
C TRP A 490 -6.54 23.59 -14.39
N ASN A 491 -5.45 22.89 -14.73
CA ASN A 491 -4.15 23.51 -14.98
C ASN A 491 -4.20 24.56 -16.08
N GLN A 492 -4.95 24.29 -17.16
CA GLN A 492 -5.15 25.25 -18.25
C GLN A 492 -5.87 26.51 -17.76
N LEU A 493 -6.94 26.37 -16.97
CA LEU A 493 -7.68 27.51 -16.42
C LEU A 493 -6.87 28.30 -15.38
N GLU A 494 -6.13 27.62 -14.50
CA GLU A 494 -5.27 28.28 -13.52
C GLU A 494 -4.15 29.08 -14.20
N SER A 495 -3.59 28.57 -15.30
CA SER A 495 -2.60 29.30 -16.10
C SER A 495 -3.16 30.57 -16.74
N GLN A 496 -4.47 30.62 -17.03
CA GLN A 496 -5.17 31.77 -17.60
C GLN A 496 -5.66 32.77 -16.53
N ARG A 497 -5.67 32.37 -15.25
CA ARG A 497 -6.18 33.18 -14.15
C ARG A 497 -5.35 34.44 -13.92
N GLN A 498 -4.03 34.32 -13.82
CA GLN A 498 -3.17 35.49 -13.66
C GLN A 498 -3.19 36.45 -14.86
N PRO A 499 -3.04 35.99 -16.12
CA PRO A 499 -3.12 36.88 -17.28
C PRO A 499 -4.45 37.63 -17.39
N SER A 500 -5.59 36.97 -17.12
CA SER A 500 -6.91 37.62 -17.17
C SER A 500 -7.10 38.66 -16.07
N GLN A 501 -6.60 38.40 -14.86
CA GLN A 501 -6.60 39.38 -13.76
C GLN A 501 -5.67 40.57 -14.03
N GLN A 502 -4.49 40.34 -14.63
CA GLN A 502 -3.57 41.40 -15.02
C GLN A 502 -4.19 42.30 -16.10
N ALA A 503 -4.79 41.72 -17.14
CA ALA A 503 -5.47 42.47 -18.19
C ALA A 503 -6.62 43.33 -17.65
N LEU A 504 -7.37 42.84 -16.66
CA LEU A 504 -8.40 43.62 -15.98
C LEU A 504 -7.81 44.81 -15.21
N ARG A 505 -6.75 44.60 -14.41
CA ARG A 505 -6.08 45.68 -13.66
C ARG A 505 -5.51 46.75 -14.58
N GLU A 506 -4.90 46.35 -15.69
CA GLU A 506 -4.39 47.27 -16.70
C GLU A 506 -5.52 48.10 -17.33
N ALA A 507 -6.63 47.47 -17.73
CA ALA A 507 -7.77 48.17 -18.30
C ALA A 507 -8.39 49.18 -17.30
N GLU A 508 -8.56 48.79 -16.04
CA GLU A 508 -9.10 49.63 -14.95
C GLU A 508 -8.17 50.80 -14.63
N SER A 509 -6.86 50.59 -14.60
CA SER A 509 -5.87 51.67 -14.39
C SER A 509 -5.92 52.74 -15.49
N ARG A 510 -6.04 52.34 -16.76
CA ARG A 510 -6.17 53.26 -17.89
C ARG A 510 -7.47 54.05 -17.84
N LEU A 511 -8.58 53.40 -17.48
CA LEU A 511 -9.85 54.08 -17.28
C LEU A 511 -9.75 55.13 -16.18
N THR A 512 -9.17 54.76 -15.04
CA THR A 512 -8.95 55.68 -13.90
C THR A 512 -8.11 56.89 -14.30
N LEU A 513 -7.09 56.71 -15.15
CA LEU A 513 -6.25 57.80 -15.66
C LEU A 513 -7.03 58.76 -16.57
N ILE A 514 -7.84 58.23 -17.50
CA ILE A 514 -8.69 59.03 -18.39
C ILE A 514 -9.73 59.81 -17.56
N GLU A 515 -10.36 59.17 -16.59
CA GLU A 515 -11.34 59.80 -15.68
C GLU A 515 -10.72 60.93 -14.84
N ALA A 516 -9.50 60.71 -14.34
CA ALA A 516 -8.75 61.75 -13.62
C ALA A 516 -8.45 62.95 -14.52
N ARG A 517 -8.06 62.72 -15.79
CA ARG A 517 -7.78 63.80 -16.76
C ARG A 517 -9.03 64.58 -17.13
N ILE A 518 -10.15 63.89 -17.41
CA ILE A 518 -11.47 64.50 -17.65
C ILE A 518 -11.87 65.37 -16.45
N THR A 519 -11.73 64.83 -15.24
CA THR A 519 -12.10 65.55 -14.01
C THR A 519 -11.23 66.79 -13.80
N ALA A 520 -9.92 66.68 -14.01
CA ALA A 520 -8.99 67.81 -13.92
C ALA A 520 -9.32 68.93 -14.93
N LEU A 521 -9.60 68.56 -16.19
CA LEU A 521 -9.97 69.53 -17.23
C LEU A 521 -11.32 70.20 -16.95
N ARG A 522 -12.33 69.45 -16.47
CA ARG A 522 -13.63 70.02 -16.07
C ARG A 522 -13.49 70.99 -14.90
N GLN A 523 -12.73 70.62 -13.87
CA GLN A 523 -12.48 71.51 -12.72
C GLN A 523 -11.75 72.79 -13.13
N LEU A 524 -10.79 72.68 -14.07
CA LEU A 524 -10.10 73.84 -14.61
C LEU A 524 -11.06 74.75 -15.40
N GLN A 525 -11.96 74.17 -16.20
CA GLN A 525 -13.00 74.91 -16.94
C GLN A 525 -13.97 75.64 -15.99
N GLU A 526 -14.49 74.96 -14.96
CA GLU A 526 -15.39 75.55 -13.95
C GLU A 526 -14.70 76.68 -13.14
N ARG A 527 -13.41 76.55 -12.82
CA ARG A 527 -12.65 77.61 -12.14
C ARG A 527 -12.53 78.87 -12.99
N VAL A 528 -12.26 78.73 -14.28
CA VAL A 528 -12.18 79.87 -15.22
C VAL A 528 -13.54 80.55 -15.38
N GLU A 529 -14.62 79.77 -15.44
CA GLU A 529 -15.98 80.31 -15.53
C GLU A 529 -16.43 81.04 -14.25
N SER A 530 -15.99 80.58 -13.07
CA SER A 530 -16.36 81.13 -11.76
C SER A 530 -15.47 82.29 -11.28
N GLN A 531 -14.20 82.35 -11.68
CA GLN A 531 -13.28 83.45 -11.37
C GLN A 531 -13.56 84.74 -12.16
N ALA A 532 -14.43 84.69 -13.18
CA ALA A 532 -14.93 85.90 -13.80
C ALA A 532 -15.73 86.70 -12.76
N LYS A 533 -15.14 87.78 -12.21
CA LYS A 533 -15.76 88.78 -11.31
C LYS A 533 -17.11 89.34 -11.80
N VAL A 534 -17.48 89.00 -13.03
CA VAL A 534 -18.70 89.36 -13.75
C VAL A 534 -19.93 88.55 -13.34
N GLN A 535 -19.80 87.34 -12.78
CA GLN A 535 -20.99 86.51 -12.45
C GLN A 535 -21.98 87.19 -11.47
N PRO A 536 -21.52 87.81 -10.36
CA PRO A 536 -22.40 88.56 -9.45
C PRO A 536 -23.03 89.80 -10.10
N TRP A 537 -22.36 90.41 -11.08
CA TRP A 537 -22.86 91.55 -11.85
C TRP A 537 -23.93 91.11 -12.85
N LEU A 538 -23.74 89.98 -13.53
CA LEU A 538 -24.75 89.38 -14.43
C LEU A 538 -26.02 88.98 -13.68
N ALA A 539 -25.88 88.36 -12.50
CA ALA A 539 -27.03 87.97 -11.68
C ALA A 539 -27.84 89.18 -11.19
N ARG A 540 -27.18 90.31 -10.87
CA ARG A 540 -27.84 91.55 -10.44
C ARG A 540 -28.73 92.15 -11.54
N HIS A 541 -28.31 92.01 -12.80
CA HIS A 541 -29.03 92.53 -13.96
C HIS A 541 -29.93 91.48 -14.65
N GLY A 542 -30.05 90.27 -14.09
CA GLY A 542 -30.87 89.19 -14.64
C GLY A 542 -30.37 88.59 -15.95
N LEU A 543 -29.07 88.74 -16.23
CA LEU A 543 -28.38 88.33 -17.47
C LEU A 543 -27.58 87.03 -17.30
N ASP A 544 -27.69 86.40 -16.13
CA ASP A 544 -26.97 85.17 -15.74
C ASP A 544 -27.40 83.93 -16.55
N ARG A 545 -28.62 83.94 -17.09
CA ARG A 545 -29.20 82.81 -17.83
C ARG A 545 -29.00 82.85 -19.34
N LEU A 546 -28.34 83.89 -19.84
CA LEU A 546 -28.12 84.07 -21.28
C LEU A 546 -26.99 83.16 -21.76
N SER A 547 -27.16 82.52 -22.92
CA SER A 547 -26.14 81.67 -23.52
C SER A 547 -24.98 82.50 -24.05
N ARG A 548 -23.77 81.98 -23.87
CA ARG A 548 -22.54 82.57 -24.43
C ARG A 548 -22.30 82.06 -25.84
N LEU A 549 -21.63 82.87 -26.67
CA LEU A 549 -21.39 82.53 -28.07
C LEU A 549 -20.63 81.21 -28.24
N TYR A 550 -19.56 80.96 -27.47
CA TYR A 550 -18.77 79.71 -27.59
C TYR A 550 -19.57 78.42 -27.45
N GLN A 551 -20.70 78.44 -26.72
CA GLN A 551 -21.56 77.28 -26.53
C GLN A 551 -22.32 76.89 -27.80
N LYS A 552 -22.38 77.79 -28.79
CA LYS A 552 -23.11 77.64 -30.05
C LYS A 552 -22.18 77.52 -31.28
N LEU A 553 -20.86 77.50 -31.07
CA LEU A 553 -19.87 77.38 -32.13
C LEU A 553 -19.33 75.95 -32.21
N HIS A 554 -19.23 75.41 -33.42
CA HIS A 554 -18.44 74.23 -33.69
C HIS A 554 -17.27 74.61 -34.60
N ILE A 555 -16.04 74.31 -34.21
CA ILE A 555 -14.83 74.76 -34.91
C ILE A 555 -14.09 73.53 -35.45
N GLU A 556 -13.53 73.64 -36.65
CA GLU A 556 -12.66 72.63 -37.23
C GLU A 556 -11.39 72.46 -36.36
N GLY A 557 -11.03 71.20 -36.06
CA GLY A 557 -9.94 70.88 -35.12
C GLY A 557 -8.60 71.53 -35.50
N GLY A 558 -7.96 72.18 -34.53
CA GLY A 558 -6.69 72.89 -34.69
C GLY A 558 -6.82 74.38 -35.02
N TRP A 559 -8.04 74.88 -35.28
CA TRP A 559 -8.31 76.30 -35.57
C TRP A 559 -8.95 77.05 -34.39
N GLU A 560 -9.09 76.42 -33.23
CA GLU A 560 -9.71 76.98 -32.04
C GLU A 560 -8.97 78.23 -31.56
N THR A 561 -7.64 78.15 -31.47
CA THR A 561 -6.76 79.27 -31.08
C THR A 561 -6.83 80.42 -32.09
N ALA A 562 -7.03 80.11 -33.38
CA ALA A 562 -7.16 81.10 -34.44
C ALA A 562 -8.50 81.86 -34.39
N ILE A 563 -9.58 81.17 -34.05
CA ILE A 563 -10.88 81.80 -33.86
C ILE A 563 -10.91 82.61 -32.56
N GLU A 564 -10.29 82.08 -31.51
CA GLU A 564 -10.20 82.76 -30.21
C GLU A 564 -9.36 84.04 -30.29
N SER A 565 -8.28 84.06 -31.06
CA SER A 565 -7.43 85.26 -31.23
C SER A 565 -8.12 86.41 -31.97
N VAL A 566 -9.10 86.09 -32.83
CA VAL A 566 -9.88 87.05 -33.63
C VAL A 566 -11.11 87.52 -32.89
N LEU A 567 -11.91 86.59 -32.35
CA LEU A 567 -13.14 86.93 -31.64
C LEU A 567 -12.84 87.51 -30.25
N ARG A 568 -11.74 87.10 -29.60
CA ARG A 568 -11.30 87.60 -28.29
C ARG A 568 -12.45 87.60 -27.27
N GLU A 569 -12.79 88.76 -26.71
CA GLU A 569 -13.86 88.90 -25.73
C GLU A 569 -15.25 88.56 -26.29
N ARG A 570 -15.41 88.59 -27.61
CA ARG A 570 -16.65 88.23 -28.29
C ARG A 570 -16.95 86.73 -28.23
N VAL A 571 -15.95 85.87 -28.00
CA VAL A 571 -16.15 84.43 -27.78
C VAL A 571 -17.04 84.18 -26.56
N ASN A 572 -16.93 85.06 -25.55
CA ASN A 572 -17.72 85.02 -24.32
C ASN A 572 -18.94 85.97 -24.35
N ALA A 573 -19.31 86.50 -25.52
CA ALA A 573 -20.45 87.42 -25.61
C ALA A 573 -21.77 86.72 -25.30
N LEU A 574 -22.69 87.45 -24.66
CA LEU A 574 -24.01 86.96 -24.26
C LEU A 574 -25.08 87.34 -25.29
N GLU A 575 -25.97 86.40 -25.59
CA GLU A 575 -27.08 86.64 -26.51
C GLU A 575 -28.20 87.46 -25.83
N VAL A 576 -28.57 88.60 -26.42
CA VAL A 576 -29.68 89.44 -26.00
C VAL A 576 -30.70 89.59 -27.11
N GLY A 577 -31.99 89.63 -26.77
CA GLY A 577 -33.05 89.75 -27.77
C GLY A 577 -33.05 91.09 -28.54
N ARG A 578 -32.62 92.18 -27.90
CA ARG A 578 -32.44 93.50 -28.51
C ARG A 578 -31.25 94.21 -27.89
N LEU A 579 -30.37 94.77 -28.72
CA LEU A 579 -29.19 95.51 -28.25
C LEU A 579 -29.55 96.80 -27.49
N ASP A 580 -30.72 97.40 -27.75
CA ASP A 580 -31.20 98.60 -27.04
C ASP A 580 -31.33 98.37 -25.52
N HIS A 581 -31.56 97.12 -25.09
CA HIS A 581 -31.67 96.76 -23.68
C HIS A 581 -30.32 96.85 -22.95
N VAL A 582 -29.21 96.81 -23.68
CA VAL A 582 -27.85 96.93 -23.14
C VAL A 582 -27.50 98.40 -22.88
N ALA A 583 -28.14 99.36 -23.56
CA ALA A 583 -27.89 100.79 -23.36
C ALA A 583 -28.21 101.26 -21.94
N GLY A 584 -29.20 100.64 -21.27
CA GLY A 584 -29.55 100.91 -19.88
C GLY A 584 -28.51 100.44 -18.85
N LEU A 585 -27.61 99.53 -19.24
CA LEU A 585 -26.56 98.96 -18.38
C LEU A 585 -25.27 99.78 -18.37
N VAL A 586 -25.13 100.76 -19.28
CA VAL A 586 -23.93 101.59 -19.43
C VAL A 586 -23.65 102.44 -18.18
N ALA A 587 -24.68 102.70 -17.37
CA ALA A 587 -24.55 103.44 -16.11
C ALA A 587 -23.85 102.64 -14.98
N ASP A 588 -23.81 101.30 -15.05
CA ASP A 588 -23.16 100.41 -14.07
C ASP A 588 -22.15 99.52 -14.78
N ALA A 589 -20.91 100.00 -14.92
CA ALA A 589 -19.88 99.34 -15.72
C ALA A 589 -19.49 97.96 -15.16
N PRO A 590 -19.36 96.91 -16.01
CA PRO A 590 -19.01 95.57 -15.57
C PRO A 590 -17.55 95.50 -15.07
N PRO A 591 -17.26 94.64 -14.08
CA PRO A 591 -15.92 94.50 -13.48
C PRO A 591 -14.89 93.77 -14.36
N SER A 592 -15.31 93.20 -15.50
CA SER A 592 -14.40 92.73 -16.56
C SER A 592 -15.07 92.88 -17.93
N LYS A 593 -14.32 92.57 -19.00
CA LYS A 593 -14.81 92.69 -20.38
C LYS A 593 -15.99 91.72 -20.62
N VAL A 594 -17.11 92.25 -21.13
CA VAL A 594 -18.31 91.47 -21.48
C VAL A 594 -18.80 91.94 -22.84
N GLY A 595 -19.02 91.01 -23.76
CA GLY A 595 -19.69 91.26 -25.03
C GLY A 595 -21.19 90.95 -24.94
N PHE A 596 -22.00 91.65 -25.72
CA PHE A 596 -23.40 91.30 -25.96
C PHE A 596 -23.64 91.22 -27.46
N PHE A 597 -24.45 90.28 -27.91
CA PHE A 597 -24.83 90.14 -29.31
C PHE A 597 -26.33 89.88 -29.45
N ALA A 598 -26.93 90.30 -30.56
CA ALA A 598 -28.28 89.93 -30.93
C ALA A 598 -28.22 89.17 -32.26
N ALA A 599 -28.75 87.95 -32.29
CA ALA A 599 -28.83 87.17 -33.50
C ALA A 599 -29.93 87.74 -34.41
N SER A 600 -29.55 88.39 -35.51
CA SER A 600 -30.48 88.89 -36.51
C SER A 600 -30.26 88.13 -37.82
N PRO A 601 -31.29 87.51 -38.41
CA PRO A 601 -31.17 86.85 -39.72
C PRO A 601 -31.03 87.84 -40.88
N ALA A 602 -31.12 89.15 -40.63
CA ALA A 602 -31.03 90.20 -41.64
C ALA A 602 -29.60 90.76 -41.73
N GLY A 603 -28.67 89.98 -42.28
CA GLY A 603 -27.33 90.44 -42.65
C GLY A 603 -26.92 89.86 -43.99
N GLY A 604 -26.60 90.73 -44.95
CA GLY A 604 -26.17 90.33 -46.28
C GLY A 604 -24.83 89.61 -46.25
N ALA A 605 -24.68 88.54 -47.04
CA ALA A 605 -23.43 87.81 -47.17
C ALA A 605 -22.32 88.76 -47.69
N VAL A 606 -21.26 88.92 -46.90
CA VAL A 606 -20.07 89.66 -47.33
C VAL A 606 -19.39 88.85 -48.43
N LEU A 607 -19.28 89.41 -49.64
CA LEU A 607 -18.59 88.79 -50.76
C LEU A 607 -17.09 88.63 -50.42
N ALA A 608 -16.63 87.38 -50.34
CA ALA A 608 -15.22 87.07 -50.14
C ALA A 608 -14.37 87.61 -51.31
N ALA A 609 -13.18 88.13 -51.01
CA ALA A 609 -12.23 88.52 -52.04
C ALA A 609 -11.81 87.26 -52.86
N PRO A 610 -11.80 87.32 -54.21
CA PRO A 610 -11.49 86.16 -55.03
C PRO A 610 -10.06 85.67 -54.78
N GLY A 611 -9.92 84.37 -54.47
CA GLY A 611 -8.62 83.71 -54.24
C GLY A 611 -8.18 83.58 -52.78
N LEU A 612 -8.94 84.09 -51.80
CA LEU A 612 -8.62 83.96 -50.37
C LEU A 612 -9.70 83.15 -49.63
N ARG A 613 -9.28 82.21 -48.76
CA ARG A 613 -10.19 81.40 -47.93
C ARG A 613 -10.65 82.22 -46.71
N PRO A 614 -11.94 82.54 -46.55
CA PRO A 614 -12.41 83.27 -45.37
C PRO A 614 -12.27 82.45 -44.09
N LEU A 615 -11.95 83.11 -42.97
CA LEU A 615 -11.89 82.46 -41.65
C LEU A 615 -13.24 81.86 -41.22
N LEU A 616 -14.36 82.41 -41.71
CA LEU A 616 -15.69 81.84 -41.48
C LEU A 616 -15.81 80.37 -41.94
N SER A 617 -15.00 79.92 -42.90
CA SER A 617 -15.06 78.55 -43.44
C SER A 617 -14.62 77.46 -42.46
N VAL A 618 -13.93 77.80 -41.37
CA VAL A 618 -13.52 76.83 -40.33
C VAL A 618 -14.50 76.79 -39.14
N VAL A 619 -15.59 77.57 -39.20
CA VAL A 619 -16.63 77.61 -38.15
C VAL A 619 -17.95 77.12 -38.71
N GLN A 620 -18.56 76.16 -38.03
CA GLN A 620 -19.89 75.64 -38.32
C GLN A 620 -20.87 76.06 -37.21
N THR A 621 -22.05 76.54 -37.59
CA THR A 621 -23.10 76.97 -36.66
C THR A 621 -24.46 76.44 -37.10
N GLY A 622 -25.27 75.97 -36.14
CA GLY A 622 -26.64 75.48 -36.41
C GLY A 622 -27.71 76.56 -36.57
N GLU A 623 -27.42 77.83 -36.23
CA GLU A 623 -28.38 78.94 -36.23
C GLU A 623 -28.04 79.99 -37.32
N ALA A 624 -28.98 80.25 -38.24
CA ALA A 624 -28.79 81.22 -39.33
C ALA A 624 -28.51 82.65 -38.85
N GLY A 625 -29.09 83.05 -37.70
CA GLY A 625 -28.84 84.37 -37.10
C GLY A 625 -27.42 84.55 -36.56
N ILE A 626 -26.78 83.47 -36.07
CA ILE A 626 -25.40 83.50 -35.60
C ILE A 626 -24.44 83.43 -36.78
N GLN A 627 -24.77 82.67 -37.81
CA GLN A 627 -23.98 82.62 -39.04
C GLN A 627 -23.87 84.01 -39.70
N SER A 628 -24.97 84.77 -39.70
CA SER A 628 -24.99 86.17 -40.18
C SER A 628 -24.10 87.08 -39.33
N LEU A 629 -24.18 86.96 -38.00
CA LEU A 629 -23.33 87.69 -37.06
C LEU A 629 -21.84 87.39 -37.27
N LEU A 630 -21.47 86.11 -37.41
CA LEU A 630 -20.09 85.70 -37.64
C LEU A 630 -19.58 86.13 -39.01
N SER A 631 -20.46 86.17 -40.03
CA SER A 631 -20.11 86.71 -41.34
C SER A 631 -19.75 88.19 -41.28
N ASP A 632 -20.35 88.95 -40.36
CA ASP A 632 -20.01 90.34 -40.10
C ASP A 632 -18.75 90.46 -39.24
N TRP A 633 -18.68 89.75 -38.11
CA TRP A 633 -17.56 89.85 -37.18
C TRP A 633 -16.24 89.29 -37.71
N LEU A 634 -16.29 88.31 -38.59
CA LEU A 634 -15.12 87.70 -39.25
C LEU A 634 -14.90 88.26 -40.66
N ALA A 635 -15.62 89.31 -41.06
CA ALA A 635 -15.40 89.98 -42.33
C ALA A 635 -13.97 90.55 -42.39
N GLY A 636 -13.26 90.26 -43.49
CA GLY A 636 -11.88 90.71 -43.69
C GLY A 636 -10.81 89.84 -43.03
N TYR A 637 -11.17 88.73 -42.37
CA TYR A 637 -10.22 87.75 -41.87
C TYR A 637 -10.13 86.53 -42.79
N TYR A 638 -8.90 86.18 -43.18
CA TYR A 638 -8.62 85.09 -44.11
C TYR A 638 -7.66 84.06 -43.50
N VAL A 639 -7.77 82.82 -43.91
CA VAL A 639 -6.94 81.71 -43.44
C VAL A 639 -5.61 81.69 -44.19
N ALA A 640 -4.51 81.46 -43.47
CA ALA A 640 -3.21 81.13 -44.04
C ALA A 640 -2.63 79.89 -43.34
N ASP A 641 -2.00 79.00 -44.12
CA ASP A 641 -1.50 77.72 -43.61
C ASP A 641 -0.28 77.89 -42.68
N SER A 642 0.50 78.96 -42.85
CA SER A 642 1.67 79.28 -42.01
C SER A 642 1.94 80.77 -41.94
N LEU A 643 2.74 81.19 -40.95
CA LEU A 643 3.13 82.59 -40.77
C LEU A 643 3.92 83.12 -41.98
N ASP A 644 4.77 82.27 -42.56
CA ASP A 644 5.56 82.61 -43.76
C ASP A 644 4.66 82.81 -44.98
N ALA A 645 3.67 81.94 -45.17
CA ALA A 645 2.69 82.07 -46.24
C ALA A 645 1.84 83.35 -46.09
N ALA A 646 1.42 83.67 -44.86
CA ALA A 646 0.69 84.90 -44.54
C ALA A 646 1.52 86.16 -44.83
N MET A 647 2.82 86.14 -44.51
CA MET A 647 3.74 87.25 -44.75
C MET A 647 4.03 87.48 -46.25
N ALA A 648 4.18 86.40 -47.03
CA ALA A 648 4.41 86.49 -48.47
C ALA A 648 3.18 87.03 -49.23
N GLN A 649 1.98 86.62 -48.81
CA GLN A 649 0.74 86.99 -49.50
C GLN A 649 0.10 88.29 -48.99
N ARG A 650 0.65 88.94 -47.96
CA ARG A 650 0.02 90.11 -47.31
C ARG A 650 -0.38 91.25 -48.25
N ALA A 651 0.27 91.41 -49.40
CA ALA A 651 -0.06 92.45 -50.40
C ALA A 651 -1.40 92.20 -51.12
N SER A 652 -1.87 90.95 -51.20
CA SER A 652 -3.12 90.56 -51.86
C SER A 652 -4.36 90.83 -51.01
N LEU A 653 -4.22 90.99 -49.69
CA LEU A 653 -5.31 91.29 -48.76
C LEU A 653 -6.01 92.60 -49.14
N PRO A 654 -7.33 92.76 -49.06
CA PRO A 654 -7.97 94.09 -49.18
C PRO A 654 -7.49 95.10 -48.11
N PRO A 655 -7.67 96.42 -48.31
CA PRO A 655 -7.45 97.40 -47.24
C PRO A 655 -8.24 97.05 -45.98
N GLY A 656 -7.56 96.96 -44.83
CA GLY A 656 -8.16 96.59 -43.54
C GLY A 656 -8.29 95.09 -43.27
N ALA A 657 -8.01 94.22 -44.25
CA ALA A 657 -8.06 92.76 -44.06
C ALA A 657 -6.78 92.18 -43.43
N GLN A 658 -6.90 91.01 -42.79
CA GLN A 658 -5.83 90.31 -42.09
C GLN A 658 -5.86 88.80 -42.38
N PHE A 659 -4.68 88.17 -42.47
CA PHE A 659 -4.52 86.72 -42.42
C PHE A 659 -4.41 86.22 -40.99
N VAL A 660 -4.92 85.01 -40.74
CA VAL A 660 -4.90 84.30 -39.47
C VAL A 660 -4.33 82.90 -39.68
N VAL A 661 -3.36 82.53 -38.84
CA VAL A 661 -2.76 81.18 -38.83
C VAL A 661 -3.31 80.36 -37.66
N ALA A 662 -3.21 79.03 -37.71
CA ALA A 662 -3.71 78.12 -36.68
C ALA A 662 -3.23 78.46 -35.25
N ALA A 663 -2.00 78.96 -35.10
CA ALA A 663 -1.43 79.40 -33.82
C ALA A 663 -2.05 80.71 -33.26
N GLY A 664 -2.93 81.38 -34.01
CA GLY A 664 -3.62 82.59 -33.61
C GLY A 664 -2.99 83.91 -34.04
N HIS A 665 -1.80 83.91 -34.65
CA HIS A 665 -1.14 85.14 -35.09
C HIS A 665 -1.86 85.80 -36.29
N LEU A 666 -1.90 87.13 -36.30
CA LEU A 666 -2.58 87.94 -37.32
C LEU A 666 -1.59 88.73 -38.16
N VAL A 667 -1.73 88.68 -39.49
CA VAL A 667 -0.85 89.38 -40.44
C VAL A 667 -1.68 90.27 -41.35
N GLY A 668 -1.52 91.60 -41.21
CA GLY A 668 -2.09 92.60 -42.12
C GLY A 668 -1.09 93.09 -43.15
N ARG A 669 -1.53 93.93 -44.10
CA ARG A 669 -0.65 94.56 -45.11
C ARG A 669 0.57 95.28 -44.52
N GLN A 670 0.39 95.91 -43.35
CA GLN A 670 1.38 96.78 -42.71
C GLN A 670 1.67 96.41 -41.24
N SER A 671 1.13 95.30 -40.73
CA SER A 671 1.23 94.94 -39.30
C SER A 671 1.28 93.42 -39.09
N VAL A 672 1.98 92.98 -38.05
CA VAL A 672 1.95 91.60 -37.56
C VAL A 672 1.61 91.65 -36.06
N LEU A 673 0.59 90.91 -35.64
CA LEU A 673 0.18 90.79 -34.25
C LEU A 673 0.36 89.33 -33.83
N MET A 674 1.29 89.08 -32.92
CA MET A 674 1.46 87.75 -32.34
C MET A 674 0.45 87.53 -31.23
N TYR A 675 -0.39 86.50 -31.38
CA TYR A 675 -1.16 85.95 -30.28
C TYR A 675 -0.25 85.29 -29.24
N ALA A 676 -0.42 85.69 -27.99
CA ALA A 676 0.10 85.02 -26.81
C ALA A 676 -1.09 84.82 -25.87
N ALA A 677 -1.23 83.61 -25.32
CA ALA A 677 -2.27 83.32 -24.34
C ALA A 677 -1.85 83.94 -23.00
N ASP A 678 -2.32 85.16 -22.72
CA ASP A 678 -1.88 85.97 -21.57
C ASP A 678 -2.95 86.10 -20.49
N SER A 679 -4.04 85.31 -20.56
CA SER A 679 -5.06 85.25 -19.51
C SER A 679 -5.55 83.84 -19.19
N GLU A 680 -5.90 83.58 -17.92
CA GLU A 680 -6.58 82.35 -17.47
C GLU A 680 -7.91 82.07 -18.22
N GLN A 681 -8.43 83.07 -18.94
CA GLN A 681 -9.68 83.02 -19.70
C GLN A 681 -9.52 82.60 -21.16
N GLU A 682 -8.28 82.51 -21.67
CA GLU A 682 -7.97 82.08 -23.04
C GLU A 682 -7.69 80.57 -23.10
N GLY A 683 -8.01 79.91 -24.22
CA GLY A 683 -7.87 78.46 -24.43
C GLY A 683 -9.11 77.64 -24.05
N VAL A 684 -10.29 78.24 -23.94
CA VAL A 684 -11.53 77.54 -23.54
C VAL A 684 -11.98 76.55 -24.61
N LEU A 685 -11.87 76.93 -25.88
CA LEU A 685 -12.32 76.11 -27.01
C LEU A 685 -11.45 74.85 -27.19
N ALA A 686 -10.12 74.98 -27.06
CA ALA A 686 -9.19 73.84 -27.13
C ALA A 686 -9.44 72.81 -26.01
N ARG A 687 -9.73 73.27 -24.78
CA ARG A 687 -10.05 72.41 -23.63
C ARG A 687 -11.39 71.67 -23.79
N LEU A 688 -12.41 72.34 -24.34
CA LEU A 688 -13.69 71.70 -24.63
C LEU A 688 -13.55 70.59 -25.67
N HIS A 689 -12.75 70.83 -26.72
CA HIS A 689 -12.46 69.81 -27.71
C HIS A 689 -11.67 68.62 -27.12
N GLU A 690 -10.65 68.87 -26.29
CA GLU A 690 -9.92 67.82 -25.58
C GLU A 690 -10.85 67.01 -24.66
N LEU A 691 -11.78 67.67 -23.98
CA LEU A 691 -12.77 67.03 -23.11
C LEU A 691 -13.72 66.11 -23.90
N GLU A 692 -14.17 66.53 -25.09
CA GLU A 692 -15.00 65.70 -25.97
C GLU A 692 -14.25 64.45 -26.43
N ASN A 693 -12.99 64.59 -26.84
CA ASN A 693 -12.16 63.46 -27.28
C ASN A 693 -11.91 62.47 -26.15
N LEU A 694 -11.54 62.95 -24.95
CA LEU A 694 -11.35 62.11 -23.77
C LEU A 694 -12.65 61.41 -23.34
N THR A 695 -13.81 62.07 -23.49
CA THR A 695 -15.10 61.45 -23.17
C THR A 695 -15.44 60.30 -24.13
N ARG A 696 -15.06 60.41 -25.42
CA ARG A 696 -15.18 59.30 -26.37
C ARG A 696 -14.22 58.15 -26.03
N GLU A 697 -12.97 58.48 -25.69
CA GLU A 697 -11.97 57.50 -25.24
C GLU A 697 -12.41 56.76 -23.96
N GLN A 698 -13.01 57.46 -23.00
CA GLN A 698 -13.56 56.86 -21.78
C GLN A 698 -14.63 55.80 -22.10
N CYS A 699 -15.53 56.08 -23.05
CA CYS A 699 -16.56 55.14 -23.46
C CYS A 699 -15.98 53.85 -24.04
N VAL A 700 -14.99 53.97 -24.94
CA VAL A 700 -14.28 52.81 -25.50
C VAL A 700 -13.55 52.03 -24.42
N GLN A 701 -12.86 52.73 -23.52
CA GLN A 701 -12.09 52.10 -22.46
C GLN A 701 -12.97 51.41 -21.41
N GLN A 702 -14.16 51.95 -21.14
CA GLN A 702 -15.15 51.31 -20.27
C GLN A 702 -15.61 49.95 -20.84
N LEU A 703 -15.86 49.87 -22.15
CA LEU A 703 -16.20 48.60 -22.81
C LEU A 703 -15.08 47.57 -22.69
N MET A 704 -13.81 48.00 -22.79
CA MET A 704 -12.66 47.11 -22.61
C MET A 704 -12.56 46.57 -21.17
N VAL A 705 -12.87 47.40 -20.16
CA VAL A 705 -12.93 46.96 -18.75
C VAL A 705 -14.03 45.93 -18.55
N ASP A 706 -15.22 46.16 -19.09
CA ASP A 706 -16.35 45.24 -18.92
C ASP A 706 -16.08 43.87 -19.59
N ASP A 707 -15.46 43.85 -20.76
CA ASP A 707 -15.03 42.62 -21.45
C ASP A 707 -13.91 41.89 -20.69
N ALA A 708 -12.88 42.61 -20.21
CA ALA A 708 -11.83 42.03 -19.39
C ALA A 708 -12.38 41.46 -18.06
N ARG A 709 -13.33 42.14 -17.43
CA ARG A 709 -14.01 41.69 -16.22
C ARG A 709 -14.84 40.43 -16.47
N ALA A 710 -15.58 40.38 -17.57
CA ALA A 710 -16.35 39.21 -17.96
C ALA A 710 -15.46 38.00 -18.30
N ARG A 711 -14.27 38.21 -18.88
CA ARG A 711 -13.28 37.15 -19.09
C ARG A 711 -12.70 36.63 -17.77
N ALA A 712 -12.24 37.51 -16.90
CA ALA A 712 -11.67 37.13 -15.60
C ALA A 712 -12.68 36.37 -14.73
N ALA A 713 -13.95 36.82 -14.70
CA ALA A 713 -15.02 36.13 -13.98
C ALA A 713 -15.31 34.72 -14.54
N ARG A 714 -15.27 34.55 -15.88
CA ARG A 714 -15.46 33.24 -16.52
C ARG A 714 -14.33 32.26 -16.19
N VAL A 715 -13.08 32.72 -16.23
CA VAL A 715 -11.90 31.88 -15.89
C VAL A 715 -11.92 31.49 -14.42
N GLU A 716 -12.22 32.42 -13.50
CA GLU A 716 -12.29 32.14 -12.06
C GLU A 716 -13.42 31.15 -11.74
N ALA A 717 -14.61 31.34 -12.32
CA ALA A 717 -15.74 30.43 -12.13
C ALA A 717 -15.43 29.03 -12.66
N GLY A 718 -14.86 28.93 -13.87
CA GLY A 718 -14.44 27.65 -14.45
C GLY A 718 -13.36 26.96 -13.63
N ALA A 719 -12.34 27.70 -13.15
CA ALA A 719 -11.28 27.14 -12.30
C ALA A 719 -11.83 26.61 -10.97
N SER A 720 -12.77 27.34 -10.35
CA SER A 720 -13.43 26.90 -9.11
C SER A 720 -14.29 25.65 -9.33
N GLU A 721 -15.01 25.56 -10.44
CA GLU A 721 -15.83 24.38 -10.79
C GLU A 721 -14.95 23.14 -11.03
N GLN A 722 -13.87 23.28 -11.81
CA GLN A 722 -12.94 22.18 -12.07
C GLN A 722 -12.17 21.76 -10.82
N LEU A 723 -11.82 22.69 -9.92
CA LEU A 723 -11.19 22.35 -8.64
C LEU A 723 -12.13 21.51 -7.76
N ALA A 724 -13.41 21.88 -7.68
CA ALA A 724 -14.41 21.10 -6.94
C ALA A 724 -14.58 19.69 -7.55
N ALA A 725 -14.64 19.59 -8.88
CA ALA A 725 -14.72 18.31 -9.59
C ALA A 725 -13.45 17.45 -9.36
N LEU A 726 -12.27 18.06 -9.36
CA LEU A 726 -10.99 17.38 -9.09
C LEU A 726 -10.95 16.82 -7.66
N MET A 727 -11.39 17.59 -6.66
CA MET A 727 -11.45 17.12 -5.27
C MET A 727 -12.42 15.95 -5.11
N ALA A 728 -13.62 16.05 -5.67
CA ALA A 728 -14.62 14.98 -5.62
C ALA A 728 -14.11 13.68 -6.28
N LEU A 729 -13.46 13.79 -7.44
CA LEU A 729 -12.94 12.64 -8.16
C LEU A 729 -11.69 12.03 -7.47
N ARG A 730 -10.85 12.86 -6.83
CA ARG A 730 -9.73 12.34 -5.99
C ARG A 730 -10.27 11.55 -4.80
N ASP A 731 -11.34 12.01 -4.16
CA ASP A 731 -11.99 11.26 -3.08
C ASP A 731 -12.60 9.94 -3.56
N GLU A 732 -13.24 9.93 -4.74
CA GLU A 732 -13.75 8.71 -5.38
C GLU A 732 -12.62 7.72 -5.68
N HIS A 733 -11.53 8.17 -6.29
CA HIS A 733 -10.35 7.35 -6.58
C HIS A 733 -9.70 6.79 -5.30
N ASN A 734 -9.56 7.61 -4.25
CA ASN A 734 -9.04 7.14 -2.96
C ASN A 734 -9.91 6.05 -2.33
N ARG A 735 -11.23 6.11 -2.50
CA ARG A 735 -12.14 5.04 -2.04
C ARG A 735 -11.99 3.78 -2.90
N ALA A 736 -11.90 3.93 -4.22
CA ALA A 736 -11.65 2.82 -5.14
C ALA A 736 -10.32 2.11 -4.84
N LEU A 737 -9.23 2.85 -4.60
CA LEU A 737 -7.93 2.29 -4.22
C LEU A 737 -7.98 1.48 -2.91
N LYS A 738 -8.75 1.94 -1.91
CA LYS A 738 -8.94 1.18 -0.66
C LYS A 738 -9.71 -0.13 -0.90
N GLN A 739 -10.75 -0.09 -1.74
CA GLN A 739 -11.51 -1.28 -2.11
C GLN A 739 -10.66 -2.26 -2.93
N LEU A 740 -9.90 -1.75 -3.89
CA LEU A 740 -8.94 -2.52 -4.69
C LEU A 740 -7.93 -3.25 -3.81
N ALA A 741 -7.34 -2.56 -2.84
CA ALA A 741 -6.38 -3.13 -1.91
C ALA A 741 -7.00 -4.26 -1.05
N ALA A 742 -8.24 -4.07 -0.58
CA ALA A 742 -8.97 -5.10 0.16
C ALA A 742 -9.25 -6.34 -0.71
N LEU A 743 -9.76 -6.14 -1.93
CA LEU A 743 -10.03 -7.23 -2.87
C LEU A 743 -8.75 -7.99 -3.29
N ARG A 744 -7.62 -7.28 -3.48
CA ARG A 744 -6.32 -7.93 -3.74
C ARG A 744 -5.90 -8.82 -2.58
N LEU A 745 -6.03 -8.34 -1.35
CA LEU A 745 -5.67 -9.13 -0.17
C LEU A 745 -6.56 -10.36 -0.03
N ASP A 746 -7.86 -10.22 -0.26
CA ASP A 746 -8.82 -11.32 -0.21
C ASP A 746 -8.53 -12.37 -1.29
N ALA A 747 -8.27 -11.95 -2.53
CA ALA A 747 -7.90 -12.85 -3.62
C ALA A 747 -6.58 -13.60 -3.33
N GLN A 748 -5.55 -12.89 -2.85
CA GLN A 748 -4.28 -13.51 -2.46
C GLN A 748 -4.45 -14.51 -1.32
N ARG A 749 -5.27 -14.19 -0.32
CA ARG A 749 -5.57 -15.10 0.79
C ARG A 749 -6.23 -16.39 0.28
N LEU A 750 -7.24 -16.27 -0.59
CA LEU A 750 -7.91 -17.43 -1.18
C LEU A 750 -6.99 -18.25 -2.09
N GLU A 751 -6.08 -17.62 -2.83
CA GLU A 751 -5.04 -18.32 -3.59
C GLU A 751 -4.08 -19.09 -2.70
N GLN A 752 -3.63 -18.50 -1.59
CA GLN A 752 -2.77 -19.17 -0.62
C GLN A 752 -3.49 -20.34 0.07
N GLU A 753 -4.75 -20.17 0.44
CA GLU A 753 -5.58 -21.24 1.00
C GLU A 753 -5.74 -22.38 -0.02
N ARG A 754 -6.00 -22.07 -1.30
CA ARG A 754 -6.04 -23.06 -2.38
C ARG A 754 -4.70 -23.81 -2.50
N ALA A 755 -3.59 -23.09 -2.58
CA ALA A 755 -2.27 -23.69 -2.77
C ALA A 755 -1.91 -24.63 -1.61
N ARG A 756 -2.17 -24.22 -0.36
CA ARG A 756 -1.93 -25.06 0.83
C ARG A 756 -2.77 -26.33 0.83
N ILE A 757 -4.04 -26.22 0.42
CA ILE A 757 -4.95 -27.38 0.35
C ILE A 757 -4.50 -28.32 -0.77
N THR A 758 -4.13 -27.79 -1.94
CA THR A 758 -3.62 -28.59 -3.06
C THR A 758 -2.33 -29.32 -2.68
N GLU A 759 -1.34 -28.63 -2.10
CA GLU A 759 -0.07 -29.23 -1.66
C GLU A 759 -0.29 -30.31 -0.59
N SER A 760 -1.16 -30.03 0.39
CA SER A 760 -1.51 -31.01 1.43
C SER A 760 -2.18 -32.24 0.84
N ARG A 761 -3.04 -32.06 -0.18
CA ARG A 761 -3.68 -33.15 -0.91
C ARG A 761 -2.68 -33.98 -1.70
N GLU A 762 -1.84 -33.35 -2.52
CA GLU A 762 -0.81 -34.05 -3.30
C GLU A 762 0.11 -34.88 -2.41
N ARG A 763 0.50 -34.34 -1.25
CA ARG A 763 1.28 -35.09 -0.25
C ARG A 763 0.51 -36.28 0.31
N ILE A 764 -0.74 -36.09 0.72
CA ILE A 764 -1.56 -37.17 1.28
C ILE A 764 -1.84 -38.25 0.24
N ASP A 765 -2.16 -37.86 -1.00
CA ASP A 765 -2.41 -38.80 -2.11
C ASP A 765 -1.14 -39.60 -2.42
N GLY A 766 0.05 -38.98 -2.41
CA GLY A 766 1.33 -39.68 -2.54
C GLY A 766 1.61 -40.66 -1.39
N GLU A 767 1.37 -40.27 -0.14
CA GLU A 767 1.49 -41.18 1.01
C GLU A 767 0.49 -42.35 0.93
N LEU A 768 -0.73 -42.11 0.42
CA LEU A 768 -1.74 -43.14 0.23
C LEU A 768 -1.36 -44.13 -0.86
N GLU A 769 -0.75 -43.69 -1.96
CA GLU A 769 -0.22 -44.58 -3.01
C GLU A 769 0.91 -45.47 -2.48
N GLU A 770 1.85 -44.89 -1.72
CA GLU A 770 2.94 -45.66 -1.11
C GLU A 770 2.42 -46.71 -0.12
N LEU A 771 1.47 -46.31 0.76
CA LEU A 771 0.82 -47.23 1.69
C LEU A 771 0.01 -48.32 0.98
N ALA A 772 -0.63 -48.02 -0.16
CA ALA A 772 -1.33 -49.02 -0.95
C ALA A 772 -0.37 -50.08 -1.48
N ALA A 773 0.79 -49.66 -2.02
CA ALA A 773 1.84 -50.58 -2.48
C ALA A 773 2.43 -51.42 -1.33
N GLN A 774 2.65 -50.81 -0.15
CA GLN A 774 3.11 -51.53 1.05
C GLN A 774 2.09 -52.58 1.53
N ILE A 775 0.80 -52.22 1.56
CA ILE A 775 -0.30 -53.13 1.91
C ILE A 775 -0.33 -54.33 0.96
N GLU A 776 -0.24 -54.09 -0.35
CA GLU A 776 -0.20 -55.16 -1.35
C GLU A 776 1.02 -56.06 -1.18
N GLY A 777 2.20 -55.46 -0.90
CA GLY A 777 3.41 -56.20 -0.58
C GLY A 777 3.27 -57.10 0.66
N PHE A 778 2.68 -56.59 1.75
CA PHE A 778 2.42 -57.39 2.94
C PHE A 778 1.41 -58.51 2.67
N GLN A 779 0.34 -58.25 1.93
CA GLN A 779 -0.65 -59.26 1.55
C GLN A 779 -0.04 -60.39 0.70
N SER A 780 0.79 -60.03 -0.29
CA SER A 780 1.54 -60.99 -1.09
C SER A 780 2.49 -61.85 -0.23
N THR A 781 3.21 -61.21 0.69
CA THR A 781 4.11 -61.91 1.62
C THR A 781 3.33 -62.89 2.51
N ILE A 782 2.22 -62.46 3.09
CA ILE A 782 1.35 -63.33 3.90
C ILE A 782 0.93 -64.53 3.06
N THR A 783 0.33 -64.31 1.89
CA THR A 783 -0.17 -65.39 1.01
C THR A 783 0.93 -66.40 0.65
N SER A 784 2.13 -65.91 0.34
CA SER A 784 3.30 -66.74 0.02
C SER A 784 3.76 -67.58 1.23
N GLU A 785 3.87 -66.96 2.40
CA GLU A 785 4.31 -67.67 3.62
C GLU A 785 3.22 -68.65 4.11
N THR A 786 1.93 -68.32 4.00
CA THR A 786 0.84 -69.26 4.34
C THR A 786 0.90 -70.51 3.44
N GLY A 787 1.11 -70.35 2.13
CA GLY A 787 1.27 -71.48 1.22
C GLY A 787 2.53 -72.31 1.51
N ARG A 788 3.62 -71.65 1.91
CA ARG A 788 4.87 -72.33 2.33
C ARG A 788 4.69 -73.10 3.64
N PHE A 789 3.94 -72.55 4.59
CA PHE A 789 3.58 -73.22 5.83
C PHE A 789 2.79 -74.50 5.55
N GLU A 790 1.72 -74.43 4.74
CA GLU A 790 0.91 -75.60 4.37
C GLU A 790 1.76 -76.72 3.73
N HIS A 791 2.70 -76.35 2.86
CA HIS A 791 3.60 -77.31 2.24
C HIS A 791 4.57 -77.95 3.25
N LEU A 792 5.20 -77.15 4.11
CA LEU A 792 6.13 -77.64 5.13
C LEU A 792 5.42 -78.48 6.21
N ASP A 793 4.18 -78.16 6.56
CA ASP A 793 3.39 -78.93 7.53
C ASP A 793 3.04 -80.32 6.97
N ALA A 794 2.70 -80.40 5.67
CA ALA A 794 2.53 -81.68 4.98
C ALA A 794 3.85 -82.48 4.93
N GLU A 795 4.98 -81.86 4.56
CA GLU A 795 6.29 -82.52 4.59
C GLU A 795 6.68 -83.00 6.00
N LEU A 796 6.35 -82.21 7.03
CA LEU A 796 6.62 -82.57 8.42
C LEU A 796 5.86 -83.84 8.81
N GLY A 797 4.59 -83.97 8.41
CA GLY A 797 3.80 -85.17 8.63
C GLY A 797 4.43 -86.42 8.00
N GLU A 798 4.83 -86.33 6.73
CA GLU A 798 5.49 -87.44 6.02
C GLU A 798 6.85 -87.82 6.67
N ARG A 799 7.67 -86.82 7.02
CA ARG A 799 8.98 -87.04 7.64
C ARG A 799 8.86 -87.62 9.05
N GLN A 800 7.87 -87.18 9.83
CA GLN A 800 7.60 -87.75 11.16
C GLN A 800 7.19 -89.22 11.06
N GLN A 801 6.28 -89.55 10.14
CA GLN A 801 5.85 -90.93 9.94
C GLN A 801 7.01 -91.83 9.48
N ARG A 802 7.86 -91.34 8.56
CA ARG A 802 9.08 -92.05 8.14
C ARG A 802 10.06 -92.26 9.30
N ALA A 803 10.21 -91.28 10.19
CA ALA A 803 11.07 -91.41 11.37
C ALA A 803 10.53 -92.45 12.36
N GLU A 804 9.21 -92.52 12.55
CA GLU A 804 8.55 -93.56 13.38
C GLU A 804 8.72 -94.96 12.78
N ASP A 805 8.53 -95.12 11.47
CA ASP A 805 8.73 -96.40 10.77
C ASP A 805 10.19 -96.90 10.91
N LEU A 806 11.17 -95.99 10.74
CA LEU A 806 12.59 -96.30 10.93
C LEU A 806 12.94 -96.61 12.39
N GLN A 807 12.28 -95.95 13.35
CA GLN A 807 12.44 -96.23 14.78
C GLN A 807 11.97 -97.65 15.11
N LEU A 808 10.81 -98.06 14.58
CA LEU A 808 10.29 -99.43 14.73
C LEU A 808 11.25 -100.46 14.09
N ALA A 809 11.79 -100.17 12.92
CA ALA A 809 12.77 -101.04 12.25
C ALA A 809 14.07 -101.18 13.06
N LEU A 810 14.53 -100.11 13.71
CA LEU A 810 15.67 -100.15 14.62
C LEU A 810 15.38 -101.05 15.84
N GLU A 811 14.23 -100.88 16.47
CA GLU A 811 13.84 -101.71 17.62
C GLU A 811 13.78 -103.19 17.26
N GLN A 812 13.32 -103.54 16.06
CA GLN A 812 13.33 -104.91 15.56
C GLN A 812 14.76 -105.44 15.38
N ALA A 813 15.64 -104.67 14.73
CA ALA A 813 17.04 -105.06 14.51
C ALA A 813 17.81 -105.23 15.84
N GLU A 814 17.56 -104.36 16.83
CA GLU A 814 18.17 -104.47 18.16
C GLU A 814 17.65 -105.69 18.94
N ARG A 815 16.37 -106.03 18.82
CA ARG A 815 15.80 -107.26 19.41
C ARG A 815 16.40 -108.52 18.77
N GLU A 816 16.52 -108.56 17.45
CA GLU A 816 17.18 -109.68 16.72
C GLU A 816 18.64 -109.85 17.19
N LEU A 817 19.39 -108.75 17.28
CA LEU A 817 20.78 -108.76 17.73
C LEU A 817 20.91 -109.23 19.19
N SER A 818 20.04 -108.73 20.09
CA SER A 818 20.04 -109.14 21.50
C SER A 818 19.75 -110.64 21.64
N GLY A 819 18.71 -111.13 20.94
CA GLY A 819 18.35 -112.54 20.96
C GLY A 819 19.47 -113.45 20.45
N ARG A 820 20.18 -113.04 19.38
CA ARG A 820 21.31 -113.83 18.85
C ARG A 820 22.52 -113.83 19.77
N ARG A 821 22.84 -112.70 20.41
CA ARG A 821 23.91 -112.60 21.41
C ARG A 821 23.65 -113.47 22.63
N ASP A 822 22.42 -113.53 23.11
CA ASP A 822 22.06 -114.37 24.26
C ASP A 822 22.12 -115.87 23.90
N ALA A 823 21.69 -116.23 22.68
CA ALA A 823 21.83 -117.61 22.17
C ALA A 823 23.29 -118.05 22.02
N LEU A 824 24.17 -117.17 21.50
CA LEU A 824 25.60 -117.45 21.38
C LEU A 824 26.24 -117.68 22.75
N ARG A 825 25.97 -116.81 23.74
CA ARG A 825 26.48 -116.96 25.12
C ARG A 825 26.05 -118.27 25.77
N GLN A 826 24.82 -118.73 25.50
CA GLN A 826 24.33 -119.99 26.04
C GLN A 826 25.08 -121.19 25.42
N GLN A 827 25.29 -121.18 24.11
CA GLN A 827 26.02 -122.25 23.42
C GLN A 827 27.52 -122.25 23.74
N GLU A 828 28.15 -121.09 23.93
CA GLU A 828 29.54 -120.98 24.39
C GLU A 828 29.73 -121.64 25.76
N ARG A 829 28.79 -121.46 26.68
CA ARG A 829 28.81 -122.11 28.00
C ARG A 829 28.70 -123.63 27.88
N GLU A 830 27.77 -124.13 27.06
CA GLU A 830 27.56 -125.56 26.84
C GLU A 830 28.77 -126.23 26.16
N ALA A 831 29.39 -125.56 25.18
CA ALA A 831 30.63 -126.03 24.54
C ALA A 831 31.82 -126.06 25.52
N GLN A 832 31.92 -125.06 26.39
CA GLN A 832 32.96 -125.00 27.41
C GLN A 832 32.81 -126.13 28.45
N GLU A 833 31.58 -126.41 28.90
CA GLU A 833 31.29 -127.55 29.79
C GLU A 833 31.64 -128.90 29.14
N ALA A 834 31.32 -129.08 27.86
CA ALA A 834 31.66 -130.30 27.11
C ALA A 834 33.19 -130.47 26.94
N SER A 835 33.93 -129.38 26.67
CA SER A 835 35.40 -129.40 26.59
C SER A 835 36.05 -129.76 27.93
N PHE A 836 35.52 -129.25 29.05
CA PHE A 836 35.98 -129.64 30.39
C PHE A 836 35.72 -131.12 30.68
N ALA A 837 34.59 -131.67 30.24
CA ALA A 837 34.27 -133.09 30.40
C ALA A 837 35.26 -133.99 29.62
N VAL A 838 35.66 -133.60 28.40
CA VAL A 838 36.69 -134.32 27.62
C VAL A 838 38.02 -134.34 28.37
N ARG A 839 38.50 -133.18 28.83
CA ARG A 839 39.77 -133.08 29.58
C ARG A 839 39.77 -133.89 30.88
N ALA A 840 38.62 -133.95 31.57
CA ALA A 840 38.48 -134.75 32.79
C ALA A 840 38.60 -136.26 32.53
N ILE A 841 38.05 -136.74 31.39
CA ILE A 841 38.16 -138.15 31.00
C ILE A 841 39.56 -138.49 30.48
N GLU A 842 40.21 -137.56 29.76
CA GLU A 842 41.61 -137.72 29.33
C GLU A 842 42.57 -137.85 30.51
N ALA A 843 42.41 -137.00 31.54
CA ALA A 843 43.20 -137.09 32.77
C ALA A 843 42.96 -138.40 33.54
N ASP A 844 41.73 -138.95 33.51
CA ASP A 844 41.42 -140.24 34.13
C ASP A 844 42.05 -141.42 33.36
N ILE A 845 42.13 -141.33 32.02
CA ILE A 845 42.83 -142.29 31.17
C ILE A 845 44.34 -142.22 31.38
N GLU A 846 44.95 -141.04 31.43
CA GLU A 846 46.39 -140.88 31.70
C GLU A 846 46.77 -141.45 33.07
N ARG A 847 45.92 -141.25 34.08
CA ARG A 847 46.10 -141.85 35.42
C ARG A 847 46.07 -143.39 35.37
N LEU A 848 45.15 -143.97 34.59
CA LEU A 848 45.02 -145.42 34.43
C LEU A 848 46.15 -146.02 33.56
N GLU A 849 46.66 -145.28 32.58
CA GLU A 849 47.80 -145.67 31.74
C GLU A 849 49.12 -145.60 32.50
N ALA A 850 49.30 -144.61 33.37
CA ALA A 850 50.44 -144.54 34.29
C ALA A 850 50.47 -145.74 35.27
N LEU A 851 49.30 -146.15 35.80
CA LEU A 851 49.17 -147.34 36.67
C LEU A 851 49.48 -148.65 35.93
N LEU A 852 49.12 -148.77 34.65
CA LEU A 852 49.42 -149.94 33.81
C LEU A 852 50.89 -150.00 33.38
N ALA A 853 51.49 -148.87 33.01
CA ALA A 853 52.90 -148.78 32.63
C ALA A 853 53.84 -149.07 33.83
N GLN A 854 53.47 -148.62 35.02
CA GLN A 854 54.20 -148.91 36.26
C GLN A 854 54.16 -150.40 36.63
N GLY A 855 53.05 -151.10 36.34
CA GLY A 855 52.92 -152.54 36.53
C GLY A 855 53.63 -153.40 35.47
N GLN A 856 53.75 -152.95 34.21
CA GLN A 856 54.46 -153.67 33.14
C GLN A 856 55.98 -153.54 33.22
N ALA A 857 56.50 -152.36 33.57
CA ALA A 857 57.93 -152.11 33.73
C ALA A 857 58.57 -152.97 34.85
N MET A 858 57.87 -153.16 35.97
CA MET A 858 58.37 -153.99 37.08
C MET A 858 58.43 -155.50 36.73
N ALA A 859 57.61 -156.00 35.80
CA ALA A 859 57.48 -157.43 35.44
C ALA A 859 58.48 -157.89 34.35
N GLU A 860 58.80 -157.03 33.39
CA GLU A 860 59.76 -157.34 32.32
C GLU A 860 61.22 -157.13 32.75
N GLN A 861 61.46 -156.30 33.78
CA GLN A 861 62.76 -156.20 34.45
C GLN A 861 63.15 -157.56 35.06
N ALA A 862 62.58 -158.09 36.16
CA ALA A 862 63.09 -159.34 36.79
C ALA A 862 63.06 -160.69 36.03
N ALA A 863 62.81 -160.71 34.72
CA ALA A 863 62.97 -161.87 33.85
C ALA A 863 64.23 -161.83 32.93
N ALA A 864 64.88 -160.68 32.72
CA ALA A 864 65.99 -160.56 31.75
C ALA A 864 67.42 -160.43 32.35
N GLU A 865 67.62 -160.08 33.64
CA GLU A 865 68.96 -160.00 34.29
C GLU A 865 69.40 -161.41 34.74
N ARG A 866 68.46 -162.35 34.92
CA ARG A 866 68.73 -163.74 35.32
C ARG A 866 69.40 -164.61 34.25
N THR A 867 69.38 -164.20 32.99
CA THR A 867 69.87 -165.02 31.87
C THR A 867 71.06 -164.42 31.12
N GLY A 868 71.49 -163.20 31.47
CA GLY A 868 72.66 -162.54 30.90
C GLY A 868 73.89 -162.47 31.83
N LEU A 869 73.76 -162.80 33.12
CA LEU A 869 74.86 -162.86 34.09
C LEU A 869 75.62 -164.21 34.09
N LEU A 870 75.44 -165.05 33.05
CA LEU A 870 76.09 -166.36 32.89
C LEU A 870 76.75 -166.61 31.51
N GLU A 871 76.84 -165.61 30.63
CA GLU A 871 77.73 -165.53 29.44
C GLU A 871 78.21 -164.08 29.23
#